data_AF-A0A3B8X9C4-F1
#
_entry.id   AF-A0A3B8X9C4-F1
#
_cell.length_a   1.000
_cell.length_b   1.000
_cell.length_c   1.000
_cell.angle_alpha   90.00
_cell.angle_beta   90.00
_cell.angle_gamma   90.00
#
_symmetry.space_group_name_H-M   'P 1'
#
loop_
_entity.id
_entity.type
_entity.pdbx_description
1 polymer ?
#
loop_
_entity_poly.entity_id
_entity_poly.type
_entity_poly.pdbx_seq_one_letter_code
_entity_poly.pdbx_strand_id
1 'polypeptide(L)'
;MKKLTCVTVFFLTTFFSLLFLHACGSKDNPDSGGASVNDVQFTVPDKMDIPYGAETIRFHVQFGKKPVAGDQIVLGSLAPCPITDIKDSEFKVNISSLWGGSLVSGKYTVSLRRGSVSQKRGEMQITVGAQEGDVLKPADGATIYGKVLCDGTGVAGVSVSDGEEVVRTDKDGVYQLKSKKYHKYVFVSVPSGYEPFRQGILPVIHIQLEKAASVAERADFQLKKVEGQDNYTMLMLGDIHLANRTGDRNQFKSFVNDINAFRSKLSGPVYALTLGDMTWDLYWEVNNYGYKDYLADAKAIADLTIYQTIGNHDHSMYQVGDYNTVEEYKKVIGPTYYSFNIGKVHYVVLDDVECTNSKPTTDEKGNACYVREYNANLVQQQYDWLAKDLSYVDAATPIVVAMHIPLYNDNGSARMTGASKLAQILSAYPEAHVYTAHTHTIYNVDKTASGHIFEHNAGSICGTWWWSAQETPGIHIGQDGSPGGYSVVNVAGTSFSWQYKATGSDVDRQFRTYDRNGISITASQYVPNADASHQADFKPGFWSTSSSANEVYINVWNWDPSWKVEVKEGGKALTVSKVKAYDPLHLVAYTAKRLNKNKTASFATTENSHMFKVTASSASSSLEIKVTDRFGNVYTETMSRPKAFNTDIYQN
;
A
#
# COMPACT_ATOMS: atom_id res chain seq x y z
N MET A 1 -14.04 58.94 5.03
CA MET A 1 -13.63 59.05 3.60
C MET A 1 -12.11 59.05 3.50
N LYS A 2 -11.55 58.37 2.47
CA LYS A 2 -10.13 58.00 2.23
C LYS A 2 -9.73 56.67 2.89
N LYS A 3 -9.98 55.53 2.20
CA LYS A 3 -9.17 54.84 1.17
C LYS A 3 -8.09 53.95 1.80
N LEU A 4 -8.44 52.68 2.01
CA LEU A 4 -7.52 51.57 2.29
C LEU A 4 -6.85 51.16 0.98
N THR A 5 -5.52 51.16 0.96
CA THR A 5 -4.71 50.68 -0.16
C THR A 5 -4.44 49.20 0.04
N CYS A 6 -4.96 48.36 -0.86
CA CYS A 6 -4.69 46.93 -0.91
C CYS A 6 -3.26 46.73 -1.46
N VAL A 7 -2.39 46.09 -0.67
CA VAL A 7 -1.02 45.74 -1.10
C VAL A 7 -1.05 44.31 -1.61
N THR A 8 -0.93 44.15 -2.92
CA THR A 8 -0.74 42.85 -3.59
C THR A 8 0.75 42.56 -3.66
N VAL A 9 1.18 41.43 -3.08
CA VAL A 9 2.58 40.98 -3.08
C VAL A 9 2.91 40.29 -4.41
N PHE A 10 3.98 40.73 -5.06
CA PHE A 10 4.53 40.18 -6.30
C PHE A 10 5.53 39.03 -6.00
N PHE A 11 5.49 37.96 -6.79
CA PHE A 11 6.65 37.10 -7.05
C PHE A 11 6.92 37.10 -8.55
N LEU A 12 8.13 37.52 -8.92
CA LEU A 12 8.64 37.53 -10.29
C LEU A 12 9.70 36.43 -10.39
N THR A 13 9.46 35.39 -11.17
CA THR A 13 10.49 34.40 -11.54
C THR A 13 10.50 34.25 -13.05
N THR A 14 11.58 34.71 -13.67
CA THR A 14 11.89 34.53 -15.09
C THR A 14 12.59 33.18 -15.31
N PHE A 15 12.09 32.35 -16.23
CA PHE A 15 12.86 31.26 -16.83
C PHE A 15 12.58 31.14 -18.33
N PHE A 16 13.67 30.99 -19.09
CA PHE A 16 13.72 30.74 -20.53
C PHE A 16 13.50 29.24 -20.78
N SER A 17 12.59 28.87 -21.69
CA SER A 17 12.47 27.50 -22.20
C SER A 17 12.62 27.49 -23.72
N LEU A 18 13.68 26.84 -24.21
CA LEU A 18 13.87 26.53 -25.63
C LEU A 18 12.80 25.54 -26.12
N LEU A 19 12.19 25.86 -27.26
CA LEU A 19 11.23 25.02 -27.98
C LEU A 19 11.94 23.99 -28.86
N PHE A 20 11.58 22.71 -28.72
CA PHE A 20 11.76 21.70 -29.77
C PHE A 20 10.47 21.61 -30.60
N LEU A 21 10.60 21.94 -31.90
CA LEU A 21 9.58 21.70 -32.92
C LEU A 21 9.63 20.21 -33.34
N HIS A 22 8.49 19.53 -33.32
CA HIS A 22 8.22 18.39 -34.20
C HIS A 22 6.83 18.55 -34.80
N ALA A 23 6.81 18.78 -36.11
CA ALA A 23 5.61 18.83 -36.93
C ALA A 23 5.28 17.43 -37.46
N CYS A 24 4.00 17.08 -37.46
CA CYS A 24 3.42 16.19 -38.46
C CYS A 24 1.94 16.56 -38.62
N GLY A 25 1.58 16.98 -39.83
CA GLY A 25 0.25 17.42 -40.19
C GLY A 25 -0.61 16.27 -40.74
N SER A 26 -1.92 16.41 -40.58
CA SER A 26 -2.90 15.99 -41.57
C SER A 26 -4.03 17.02 -41.56
N LYS A 27 -4.42 17.45 -42.77
CA LYS A 27 -5.51 18.40 -43.03
C LYS A 27 -6.83 17.65 -42.93
N ASP A 28 -7.86 18.27 -42.37
CA ASP A 28 -9.18 18.33 -43.02
C ASP A 28 -10.13 19.37 -42.39
N ASN A 29 -10.78 20.08 -43.32
CA ASN A 29 -11.94 20.97 -43.33
C ASN A 29 -12.03 22.30 -42.54
N PRO A 30 -12.35 23.43 -43.23
CA PRO A 30 -12.70 24.70 -42.62
C PRO A 30 -14.24 24.83 -42.47
N ASP A 31 -14.76 24.95 -41.25
CA ASP A 31 -15.94 25.79 -40.99
C ASP A 31 -16.29 25.89 -39.49
N SER A 32 -15.87 27.02 -38.92
CA SER A 32 -16.55 27.87 -37.94
C SER A 32 -15.46 28.80 -37.40
N GLY A 33 -15.62 30.11 -37.59
CA GLY A 33 -14.63 31.13 -37.23
C GLY A 33 -14.35 31.30 -35.72
N GLY A 34 -14.50 30.24 -34.92
CA GLY A 34 -14.01 30.17 -33.55
C GLY A 34 -12.56 29.69 -33.55
N ALA A 35 -11.68 30.38 -32.81
CA ALA A 35 -10.32 29.91 -32.55
C ALA A 35 -10.36 28.45 -32.09
N SER A 36 -9.43 27.58 -32.50
CA SER A 36 -9.37 26.19 -32.03
C SER A 36 -9.06 26.13 -30.52
N VAL A 37 -9.41 25.03 -29.82
CA VAL A 37 -8.97 24.85 -28.43
C VAL A 37 -7.44 24.84 -28.35
N ASN A 38 -6.78 24.33 -29.40
CA ASN A 38 -5.33 24.32 -29.57
C ASN A 38 -4.73 25.71 -29.70
N ASP A 39 -5.51 26.69 -30.15
CA ASP A 39 -5.02 28.05 -30.36
C ASP A 39 -4.89 28.81 -29.04
N VAL A 40 -5.58 28.40 -27.98
CA VAL A 40 -5.57 29.05 -26.66
C VAL A 40 -4.28 28.73 -25.91
N GLN A 41 -3.55 29.77 -25.51
CA GLN A 41 -2.27 29.66 -24.81
C GLN A 41 -2.31 30.44 -23.49
N PHE A 42 -1.96 29.78 -22.40
CA PHE A 42 -1.87 30.37 -21.07
C PHE A 42 -0.80 29.67 -20.24
N THR A 43 -0.22 30.39 -19.29
CA THR A 43 0.76 29.84 -18.36
C THR A 43 0.05 28.97 -17.33
N VAL A 44 0.41 27.70 -17.23
CA VAL A 44 0.13 26.87 -16.05
C VAL A 44 1.30 27.07 -15.09
N PRO A 45 1.09 27.67 -13.90
CA PRO A 45 2.18 27.84 -12.95
C PRO A 45 2.56 26.47 -12.35
N ASP A 46 3.83 26.32 -11.97
CA ASP A 46 4.29 25.09 -11.32
C ASP A 46 3.56 24.84 -9.98
N LYS A 47 3.18 25.92 -9.28
CA LYS A 47 2.51 25.90 -7.97
C LYS A 47 1.41 26.94 -7.86
N MET A 48 0.37 26.64 -7.09
CA MET A 48 -0.70 27.57 -6.75
C MET A 48 -1.24 27.30 -5.34
N ASP A 49 -1.17 28.32 -4.48
CA ASP A 49 -1.83 28.30 -3.18
C ASP A 49 -3.27 28.80 -3.33
N ILE A 50 -4.24 28.01 -2.88
CA ILE A 50 -5.67 28.32 -2.98
C ILE A 50 -6.24 28.38 -1.56
N PRO A 51 -6.76 29.54 -1.12
CA PRO A 51 -7.49 29.61 0.15
C PRO A 51 -8.69 28.68 0.16
N TYR A 52 -8.93 27.95 1.25
CA TYR A 52 -10.13 27.13 1.38
C TYR A 52 -11.39 27.99 1.20
N GLY A 53 -12.28 27.56 0.31
CA GLY A 53 -13.52 28.28 -0.02
C GLY A 53 -13.38 29.38 -1.08
N ALA A 54 -12.19 29.60 -1.66
CA ALA A 54 -12.02 30.56 -2.74
C ALA A 54 -12.94 30.24 -3.94
N GLU A 55 -13.69 31.23 -4.42
CA GLU A 55 -14.66 31.00 -5.52
C GLU A 55 -13.98 30.84 -6.88
N THR A 56 -12.83 31.51 -7.07
CA THR A 56 -12.12 31.55 -8.36
C THR A 56 -10.61 31.46 -8.24
N ILE A 57 -9.97 30.86 -9.24
CA ILE A 57 -8.52 30.94 -9.48
C ILE A 57 -8.22 31.66 -10.80
N ARG A 58 -6.98 32.12 -11.00
CA ARG A 58 -6.57 32.97 -12.13
C ARG A 58 -5.46 32.32 -12.95
N PHE A 59 -5.55 32.44 -14.28
CA PHE A 59 -4.50 32.07 -15.22
C PHE A 59 -4.14 33.25 -16.13
N HIS A 60 -2.90 33.29 -16.59
CA HIS A 60 -2.38 34.36 -17.47
C HIS A 60 -2.34 33.91 -18.92
N VAL A 61 -2.96 34.69 -19.80
CA VAL A 61 -2.98 34.45 -21.25
C VAL A 61 -1.60 34.76 -21.83
N GLN A 62 -1.14 33.92 -22.74
CA GLN A 62 0.09 34.13 -23.49
C GLN A 62 -0.22 34.50 -24.95
N PHE A 63 0.62 35.36 -25.53
CA PHE A 63 0.59 35.74 -26.95
C PHE A 63 -0.78 36.23 -27.48
N GLY A 64 -1.62 36.78 -26.61
CA GLY A 64 -2.98 37.26 -26.95
C GLY A 64 -3.97 36.15 -27.31
N LYS A 65 -3.61 34.89 -27.08
CA LYS A 65 -4.40 33.71 -27.42
C LYS A 65 -5.30 33.28 -26.26
N LYS A 66 -6.30 34.11 -25.95
CA LYS A 66 -7.23 33.92 -24.82
C LYS A 66 -8.28 32.82 -25.06
N PRO A 67 -8.82 32.19 -24.00
CA PRO A 67 -9.99 31.33 -24.10
C PRO A 67 -11.23 32.10 -24.58
N VAL A 68 -12.29 31.38 -24.95
CA VAL A 68 -13.58 31.94 -25.34
C VAL A 68 -14.69 31.52 -24.37
N ALA A 69 -15.85 32.17 -24.46
CA ALA A 69 -17.01 31.80 -23.66
C ALA A 69 -17.40 30.33 -23.90
N GLY A 70 -17.66 29.59 -22.82
CA GLY A 70 -17.95 28.15 -22.86
C GLY A 70 -16.73 27.24 -22.68
N ASP A 71 -15.51 27.80 -22.70
CA ASP A 71 -14.31 27.05 -22.31
C ASP A 71 -14.32 26.75 -20.80
N GLN A 72 -13.70 25.62 -20.45
CA GLN A 72 -13.59 25.13 -19.08
C GLN A 72 -12.16 24.70 -18.78
N ILE A 73 -11.74 24.81 -17.53
CA ILE A 73 -10.53 24.17 -17.03
C ILE A 73 -10.90 22.88 -16.31
N VAL A 74 -10.14 21.82 -16.54
CA VAL A 74 -10.25 20.54 -15.84
C VAL A 74 -8.96 20.31 -15.07
N LEU A 75 -9.08 20.09 -13.76
CA LEU A 75 -7.97 19.77 -12.86
C LEU A 75 -7.96 18.26 -12.61
N GLY A 76 -7.04 17.52 -13.21
CA GLY A 76 -6.97 16.05 -13.12
C GLY A 76 -8.26 15.38 -13.61
N SER A 77 -8.90 14.61 -12.73
CA SER A 77 -10.20 13.97 -12.96
C SER A 77 -11.37 14.71 -12.31
N LEU A 78 -11.15 15.93 -11.80
CA LEU A 78 -12.20 16.72 -11.15
C LEU A 78 -13.22 17.25 -12.16
N ALA A 79 -14.37 17.69 -11.65
CA ALA A 79 -15.42 18.29 -12.46
C ALA A 79 -14.90 19.51 -13.26
N PRO A 80 -15.32 19.67 -14.54
CA PRO A 80 -14.93 20.83 -15.33
C PRO A 80 -15.38 22.16 -14.71
N CYS A 81 -14.45 23.09 -14.60
CA CYS A 81 -14.64 24.40 -13.97
C CYS A 81 -14.84 25.48 -15.05
N PRO A 82 -15.96 26.22 -15.04
CA PRO A 82 -16.22 27.27 -16.03
C PRO A 82 -15.16 28.37 -16.02
N ILE A 83 -14.71 28.77 -17.21
CA ILE A 83 -13.91 30.00 -17.37
C ILE A 83 -14.84 31.22 -17.33
N THR A 84 -14.42 32.23 -16.58
CA THR A 84 -15.14 33.49 -16.33
C THR A 84 -14.17 34.67 -16.44
N ASP A 85 -14.68 35.90 -16.53
CA ASP A 85 -13.87 37.14 -16.52
C ASP A 85 -12.66 37.09 -17.50
N ILE A 86 -12.92 36.79 -18.78
CA ILE A 86 -11.90 36.65 -19.82
C ILE A 86 -11.42 38.03 -20.28
N LYS A 87 -10.12 38.29 -20.12
CA LYS A 87 -9.42 39.50 -20.57
C LYS A 87 -8.28 39.12 -21.51
N ASP A 88 -7.64 40.13 -22.11
CA ASP A 88 -6.54 39.89 -23.05
C ASP A 88 -5.28 39.32 -22.38
N SER A 89 -5.08 39.58 -21.09
CA SER A 89 -3.90 39.15 -20.32
C SER A 89 -4.18 38.03 -19.31
N GLU A 90 -5.45 37.74 -19.00
CA GLU A 90 -5.83 36.83 -17.92
C GLU A 90 -7.27 36.33 -18.07
N PHE A 91 -7.59 35.25 -17.36
CA PHE A 91 -8.97 34.81 -17.14
C PHE A 91 -9.11 34.19 -15.74
N LYS A 92 -10.34 34.12 -15.26
CA LYS A 92 -10.69 33.42 -14.01
C LYS A 92 -11.34 32.08 -14.30
N VAL A 93 -11.24 31.17 -13.35
CA VAL A 93 -11.87 29.85 -13.37
C VAL A 93 -12.69 29.72 -12.10
N ASN A 94 -13.98 29.44 -12.22
CA ASN A 94 -14.84 29.21 -11.06
C ASN A 94 -14.62 27.79 -10.53
N ILE A 95 -14.11 27.69 -9.29
CA ILE A 95 -13.80 26.43 -8.62
C ILE A 95 -14.74 26.15 -7.45
N SER A 96 -15.79 26.95 -7.26
CA SER A 96 -16.69 26.87 -6.11
C SER A 96 -17.33 25.47 -5.98
N SER A 97 -17.59 24.81 -7.11
CA SER A 97 -18.16 23.46 -7.16
C SER A 97 -17.17 22.35 -6.76
N LEU A 98 -15.88 22.65 -6.59
CA LEU A 98 -14.88 21.67 -6.18
C LEU A 98 -14.70 21.60 -4.65
N TRP A 99 -15.26 22.54 -3.91
CA TRP A 99 -15.31 22.48 -2.44
C TRP A 99 -16.22 21.34 -1.96
N GLY A 100 -16.11 20.98 -0.69
CA GLY A 100 -16.69 19.72 -0.18
C GLY A 100 -15.84 18.49 -0.50
N GLY A 101 -14.58 18.69 -0.90
CA GLY A 101 -13.55 17.63 -0.89
C GLY A 101 -13.10 17.08 -2.22
N SER A 102 -13.51 17.69 -3.33
CA SER A 102 -12.97 17.35 -4.64
C SER A 102 -11.61 18.01 -4.85
N LEU A 103 -11.46 19.28 -4.46
CA LEU A 103 -10.19 20.00 -4.49
C LEU A 103 -9.43 19.84 -3.17
N VAL A 104 -8.27 19.21 -3.23
CA VAL A 104 -7.37 18.95 -2.10
C VAL A 104 -5.94 19.35 -2.45
N SER A 105 -5.07 19.56 -1.47
CA SER A 105 -3.64 19.75 -1.72
C SER A 105 -3.08 18.55 -2.49
N GLY A 106 -2.33 18.80 -3.56
CA GLY A 106 -1.84 17.74 -4.43
C GLY A 106 -1.47 18.22 -5.83
N LYS A 107 -0.91 17.31 -6.62
CA LYS A 107 -0.53 17.58 -8.00
C LYS A 107 -1.68 17.31 -8.97
N TYR A 108 -2.00 18.30 -9.82
CA TYR A 108 -3.08 18.21 -10.80
C TYR A 108 -2.54 18.39 -12.22
N THR A 109 -3.04 17.58 -13.16
CA THR A 109 -2.95 17.92 -14.58
C THR A 109 -3.93 19.05 -14.88
N VAL A 110 -3.50 20.10 -15.58
CA VAL A 110 -4.39 21.19 -16.01
C VAL A 110 -4.70 20.99 -17.49
N SER A 111 -5.99 20.87 -17.81
CA SER A 111 -6.47 20.71 -19.19
C SER A 111 -7.47 21.80 -19.54
N LEU A 112 -7.41 22.30 -20.77
CA LEU A 112 -8.44 23.17 -21.35
C LEU A 112 -9.45 22.31 -22.09
N ARG A 113 -10.73 22.52 -21.81
CA ARG A 113 -11.85 21.80 -22.43
C ARG A 113 -12.77 22.76 -23.17
N ARG A 114 -13.12 22.40 -24.41
CA ARG A 114 -14.18 23.02 -25.21
C ARG A 114 -15.11 21.93 -25.76
N GLY A 115 -16.35 21.90 -25.30
CA GLY A 115 -17.31 20.85 -25.66
C GLY A 115 -16.80 19.46 -25.25
N SER A 116 -16.64 18.56 -26.23
CA SER A 116 -16.09 17.22 -26.04
C SER A 116 -14.56 17.14 -26.14
N VAL A 117 -13.90 18.19 -26.63
CA VAL A 117 -12.44 18.19 -26.81
C VAL A 117 -11.78 18.71 -25.54
N SER A 118 -10.82 17.96 -25.02
CA SER A 118 -9.99 18.34 -23.86
C SER A 118 -8.52 18.17 -24.23
N GLN A 119 -7.71 19.17 -23.91
CA GLN A 119 -6.27 19.16 -24.21
C GLN A 119 -5.47 19.53 -22.96
N LYS A 120 -4.50 18.67 -22.62
CA LYS A 120 -3.53 18.94 -21.54
C LYS A 120 -2.75 20.21 -21.83
N ARG A 121 -2.59 21.05 -20.82
CA ARG A 121 -1.84 22.32 -20.87
C ARG A 121 -0.59 22.28 -19.99
N GLY A 122 -0.62 21.50 -18.91
CA GLY A 122 0.52 21.34 -18.02
C GLY A 122 0.14 20.56 -16.77
N GLU A 123 0.98 20.66 -15.75
CA GLU A 123 0.73 20.16 -14.40
C GLU A 123 1.03 21.27 -13.40
N MET A 124 0.31 21.27 -12.29
CA MET A 124 0.40 22.29 -11.24
C MET A 124 0.28 21.60 -9.88
N GLN A 125 1.16 21.94 -8.95
CA GLN A 125 0.99 21.60 -7.54
C GLN A 125 0.04 22.60 -6.90
N ILE A 126 -1.08 22.12 -6.34
CA ILE A 126 -2.02 22.94 -5.58
C ILE A 126 -1.76 22.71 -4.10
N THR A 127 -1.70 23.80 -3.32
CA THR A 127 -1.79 23.76 -1.86
C THR A 127 -3.09 24.42 -1.45
N VAL A 128 -4.01 23.66 -0.85
CA VAL A 128 -5.21 24.22 -0.24
C VAL A 128 -4.83 24.71 1.15
N GLY A 129 -4.81 26.03 1.33
CA GLY A 129 -4.44 26.67 2.58
C GLY A 129 -5.65 27.08 3.42
N ALA A 130 -5.37 27.92 4.41
CA ALA A 130 -6.35 28.60 5.24
C ALA A 130 -7.51 29.23 4.47
N GLN A 131 -8.63 29.46 5.15
CA GLN A 131 -9.67 30.34 4.63
C GLN A 131 -9.12 31.74 4.34
N GLU A 132 -9.65 32.38 3.30
CA GLU A 132 -9.25 33.73 2.92
C GLU A 132 -9.40 34.70 4.10
N GLY A 133 -8.35 35.45 4.41
CA GLY A 133 -8.32 36.38 5.55
C GLY A 133 -7.93 35.78 6.90
N ASP A 134 -7.66 34.47 6.98
CA ASP A 134 -7.19 33.83 8.23
C ASP A 134 -5.73 34.18 8.54
N VAL A 135 -5.53 35.13 9.45
CA VAL A 135 -4.20 35.57 9.90
C VAL A 135 -3.76 34.77 11.11
N LEU A 136 -2.89 33.78 10.88
CA LEU A 136 -2.17 33.05 11.92
C LEU A 136 -0.70 33.45 11.92
N LYS A 137 -0.16 33.81 13.09
CA LYS A 137 1.27 34.14 13.25
C LYS A 137 1.98 33.00 14.00
N PRO A 138 3.20 32.64 13.59
CA PRO A 138 4.01 31.69 14.35
C PRO A 138 4.42 32.30 15.70
N ALA A 139 4.38 31.49 16.74
CA ALA A 139 4.91 31.76 18.06
C ALA A 139 6.45 31.74 18.02
N ASP A 140 7.07 32.32 19.04
CA ASP A 140 8.52 32.42 19.12
C ASP A 140 9.18 31.03 19.07
N GLY A 141 10.07 30.87 18.08
CA GLY A 141 10.80 29.62 17.80
C GLY A 141 10.01 28.56 17.04
N ALA A 142 8.73 28.79 16.72
CA ALA A 142 7.97 27.89 15.85
C ALA A 142 8.44 28.05 14.38
N THR A 143 8.78 26.93 13.75
CA THR A 143 9.28 26.87 12.37
C THR A 143 8.29 26.17 11.44
N ILE A 144 7.32 25.45 11.99
CA ILE A 144 6.12 24.96 11.31
C ILE A 144 4.92 25.34 12.15
N TYR A 145 3.85 25.80 11.52
CA TYR A 145 2.60 26.15 12.19
C TYR A 145 1.41 25.99 11.25
N GLY A 146 0.20 25.95 11.78
CA GLY A 146 -1.00 25.92 10.94
C GLY A 146 -2.22 25.47 11.70
N LYS A 147 -3.24 25.03 10.97
CA LYS A 147 -4.51 24.53 11.52
C LYS A 147 -4.88 23.16 10.98
N VAL A 148 -5.52 22.36 11.82
CA VAL A 148 -6.32 21.21 11.38
C VAL A 148 -7.78 21.63 11.35
N LEU A 149 -8.42 21.49 10.19
CA LEU A 149 -9.74 22.04 9.90
C LEU A 149 -10.69 20.94 9.40
N CYS A 150 -11.99 21.10 9.67
CA CYS A 150 -13.08 20.35 9.08
C CYS A 150 -14.14 21.36 8.65
N ASP A 151 -14.43 21.44 7.35
CA ASP A 151 -15.35 22.42 6.76
C ASP A 151 -15.10 23.86 7.26
N GLY A 152 -13.82 24.24 7.33
CA GLY A 152 -13.38 25.56 7.80
C GLY A 152 -13.36 25.75 9.32
N THR A 153 -13.83 24.79 10.10
CA THR A 153 -13.83 24.83 11.58
C THR A 153 -12.60 24.12 12.15
N GLY A 154 -11.95 24.71 13.15
CA GLY A 154 -10.82 24.10 13.87
C GLY A 154 -11.18 22.79 14.55
N VAL A 155 -10.33 21.78 14.37
CA VAL A 155 -10.45 20.48 15.06
C VAL A 155 -9.45 20.44 16.21
N ALA A 156 -9.98 20.37 17.44
CA ALA A 156 -9.16 20.43 18.65
C ALA A 156 -8.55 19.08 19.03
N GLY A 157 -7.39 19.11 19.69
CA GLY A 157 -6.75 17.92 20.23
C GLY A 157 -6.21 16.95 19.17
N VAL A 158 -5.96 17.38 17.94
CA VAL A 158 -5.40 16.53 16.89
C VAL A 158 -3.88 16.52 17.00
N SER A 159 -3.27 15.34 16.99
CA SER A 159 -1.81 15.21 16.98
C SER A 159 -1.26 15.59 15.60
N VAL A 160 -0.20 16.40 15.59
CA VAL A 160 0.54 16.81 14.40
C VAL A 160 2.03 16.63 14.66
N SER A 161 2.73 16.04 13.69
CA SER A 161 4.13 15.64 13.83
C SER A 161 4.95 15.94 12.58
N ASP A 162 6.25 16.19 12.74
CA ASP A 162 7.23 16.25 11.65
C ASP A 162 8.14 15.00 11.59
N GLY A 163 7.82 13.98 12.39
CA GLY A 163 8.61 12.76 12.59
C GLY A 163 9.59 12.84 13.77
N GLU A 164 9.85 14.03 14.34
CA GLU A 164 10.67 14.15 15.57
C GLU A 164 9.84 14.70 16.73
N GLU A 165 9.02 15.71 16.49
CA GLU A 165 8.21 16.40 17.48
C GLU A 165 6.72 16.11 17.29
N VAL A 166 5.96 16.02 18.39
CA VAL A 166 4.50 15.81 18.36
C VAL A 166 3.81 16.85 19.23
N VAL A 167 2.87 17.59 18.66
CA VAL A 167 2.02 18.57 19.37
C VAL A 167 0.55 18.29 19.11
N ARG A 168 -0.33 18.79 19.98
CA ARG A 168 -1.79 18.75 19.76
C ARG A 168 -2.33 20.11 19.38
N THR A 169 -3.34 20.12 18.51
CA THR A 169 -4.07 21.34 18.17
C THR A 169 -4.83 21.89 19.38
N ASP A 170 -4.93 23.21 19.47
CA ASP A 170 -5.78 23.88 20.47
C ASP A 170 -7.28 23.85 20.06
N LYS A 171 -8.12 24.54 20.84
CA LYS A 171 -9.57 24.61 20.61
C LYS A 171 -9.98 25.18 19.24
N ASP A 172 -9.10 25.97 18.62
CA ASP A 172 -9.33 26.61 17.32
C ASP A 172 -8.63 25.84 16.18
N GLY A 173 -8.12 24.64 16.50
CA GLY A 173 -7.42 23.77 15.55
C GLY A 173 -5.97 24.15 15.30
N VAL A 174 -5.40 25.12 16.02
CA VAL A 174 -4.05 25.65 15.76
C VAL A 174 -2.99 24.72 16.35
N TYR A 175 -1.94 24.42 15.57
CA TYR A 175 -0.73 23.75 16.04
C TYR A 175 0.52 24.53 15.66
N GLN A 176 1.58 24.38 16.46
CA GLN A 176 2.87 25.05 16.24
C GLN A 176 4.03 24.16 16.71
N LEU A 177 5.00 23.93 15.85
CA LEU A 177 6.14 23.04 16.07
C LEU A 177 7.46 23.83 16.05
N LYS A 178 8.32 23.57 17.04
CA LYS A 178 9.72 23.98 17.06
C LYS A 178 10.57 22.96 16.32
N SER A 179 10.29 22.82 15.03
CA SER A 179 10.83 21.78 14.17
C SER A 179 12.21 22.13 13.61
N LYS A 180 13.05 21.12 13.42
CA LYS A 180 14.29 21.23 12.62
C LYS A 180 14.05 21.01 11.12
N LYS A 181 12.82 20.65 10.74
CA LYS A 181 12.40 20.21 9.40
C LYS A 181 13.29 19.09 8.84
N TYR A 182 13.76 18.19 9.72
CA TYR A 182 14.73 17.16 9.35
C TYR A 182 14.22 16.28 8.20
N HIS A 183 12.95 15.86 8.28
CA HIS A 183 12.30 15.05 7.24
C HIS A 183 11.68 15.83 6.09
N LYS A 184 11.68 17.17 6.15
CA LYS A 184 11.08 18.07 5.15
C LYS A 184 9.59 17.83 4.88
N TYR A 185 8.86 17.27 5.84
CA TYR A 185 7.40 17.20 5.82
C TYR A 185 6.84 17.46 7.21
N VAL A 186 5.53 17.69 7.27
CA VAL A 186 4.71 17.61 8.49
C VAL A 186 3.47 16.78 8.17
N PHE A 187 2.99 16.00 9.13
CA PHE A 187 1.81 15.15 8.98
C PHE A 187 0.85 15.26 10.16
N VAL A 188 -0.41 14.93 9.91
CA VAL A 188 -1.49 14.88 10.90
C VAL A 188 -1.82 13.43 11.22
N SER A 189 -1.90 13.10 12.52
CA SER A 189 -2.50 11.84 12.93
C SER A 189 -4.01 12.00 12.92
N VAL A 190 -4.67 11.41 11.92
CA VAL A 190 -6.12 11.58 11.71
C VAL A 190 -6.87 11.13 12.98
N PRO A 191 -7.70 11.99 13.59
CA PRO A 191 -8.41 11.66 14.82
C PRO A 191 -9.66 10.80 14.53
N SER A 192 -10.13 10.06 15.54
CA SER A 192 -11.37 9.27 15.46
C SER A 192 -12.57 10.14 15.09
N GLY A 193 -13.47 9.62 14.24
CA GLY A 193 -14.63 10.35 13.73
C GLY A 193 -14.30 11.28 12.56
N TYR A 194 -13.08 11.16 12.01
CA TYR A 194 -12.63 11.91 10.85
C TYR A 194 -11.93 11.01 9.84
N GLU A 195 -11.88 11.47 8.60
CA GLU A 195 -11.08 10.91 7.51
C GLU A 195 -10.23 11.99 6.85
N PRO A 196 -9.05 11.64 6.34
CA PRO A 196 -8.34 12.54 5.44
C PRO A 196 -9.05 12.56 4.09
N PHE A 197 -8.83 13.62 3.31
CA PHE A 197 -9.10 13.52 1.88
C PHE A 197 -8.10 12.58 1.21
N ARG A 198 -8.37 12.16 -0.04
CA ARG A 198 -7.48 11.26 -0.79
C ARG A 198 -7.09 11.84 -2.15
N GLN A 199 -5.87 11.53 -2.59
CA GLN A 199 -5.41 11.74 -3.95
C GLN A 199 -5.10 10.37 -4.59
N GLY A 200 -5.97 9.92 -5.49
CA GLY A 200 -5.94 8.53 -5.94
C GLY A 200 -6.22 7.59 -4.76
N ILE A 201 -5.28 6.69 -4.48
CA ILE A 201 -5.35 5.80 -3.31
C ILE A 201 -4.75 6.40 -2.03
N LEU A 202 -3.94 7.46 -2.15
CA LEU A 202 -3.16 7.97 -1.02
C LEU A 202 -4.01 8.89 -0.14
N PRO A 203 -3.96 8.73 1.19
CA PRO A 203 -4.51 9.72 2.12
C PRO A 203 -3.65 11.00 2.10
N VAL A 204 -4.29 12.16 2.03
CA VAL A 204 -3.65 13.47 2.13
C VAL A 204 -3.48 13.81 3.61
N ILE A 205 -2.49 13.20 4.24
CA ILE A 205 -2.18 13.36 5.67
C ILE A 205 -0.88 14.12 5.93
N HIS A 206 -0.13 14.49 4.88
CA HIS A 206 1.15 15.16 5.02
C HIS A 206 1.31 16.30 4.01
N ILE A 207 2.15 17.27 4.36
CA ILE A 207 2.52 18.41 3.53
C ILE A 207 4.04 18.49 3.46
N GLN A 208 4.58 18.60 2.25
CA GLN A 208 6.00 18.82 2.01
C GLN A 208 6.38 20.24 2.42
N LEU A 209 7.51 20.38 3.08
CA LEU A 209 8.06 21.65 3.55
C LEU A 209 9.22 22.06 2.64
N GLU A 210 9.18 23.30 2.17
CA GLU A 210 10.12 23.78 1.16
C GLU A 210 11.02 24.90 1.69
N LYS A 211 10.59 25.59 2.75
CA LYS A 211 11.37 26.68 3.33
C LYS A 211 12.49 26.12 4.20
N ALA A 212 13.61 26.83 4.22
CA ALA A 212 14.74 26.54 5.11
C ALA A 212 14.28 26.32 6.56
N ALA A 213 15.01 25.50 7.31
CA ALA A 213 14.65 25.10 8.68
C ALA A 213 14.41 26.29 9.63
N SER A 214 15.13 27.40 9.44
CA SER A 214 15.00 28.62 10.24
C SER A 214 13.81 29.51 9.87
N VAL A 215 13.08 29.20 8.79
CA VAL A 215 11.99 30.03 8.27
C VAL A 215 10.65 29.37 8.55
N ALA A 216 9.79 30.09 9.26
CA ALA A 216 8.45 29.62 9.59
C ALA A 216 7.61 29.33 8.33
N GLU A 217 6.98 28.18 8.32
CA GLU A 217 6.18 27.68 7.21
C GLU A 217 4.80 27.25 7.69
N ARG A 218 3.76 27.75 7.01
CA ARG A 218 2.38 27.43 7.34
C ARG A 218 1.96 26.19 6.58
N ALA A 219 1.38 25.22 7.28
CA ALA A 219 0.83 24.00 6.71
C ALA A 219 -0.55 23.75 7.35
N ASP A 220 -1.62 23.77 6.57
CA ASP A 220 -2.97 23.55 7.09
C ASP A 220 -3.50 22.20 6.59
N PHE A 221 -4.09 21.40 7.49
CA PHE A 221 -4.71 20.13 7.16
C PHE A 221 -6.22 20.27 7.09
N GLN A 222 -6.82 19.58 6.12
CA GLN A 222 -8.26 19.48 5.99
C GLN A 222 -8.68 18.04 6.24
N LEU A 223 -9.71 17.86 7.05
CA LEU A 223 -10.32 16.58 7.36
C LEU A 223 -11.80 16.60 6.98
N LYS A 224 -12.38 15.40 6.84
CA LYS A 224 -13.82 15.17 6.72
C LYS A 224 -14.33 14.56 8.00
N LYS A 225 -15.44 15.05 8.53
CA LYS A 225 -16.14 14.34 9.61
C LYS A 225 -16.87 13.13 9.04
N VAL A 226 -16.82 12.01 9.76
CA VAL A 226 -17.52 10.78 9.37
C VAL A 226 -18.20 10.14 10.57
N GLU A 227 -19.25 9.36 10.29
CA GLU A 227 -19.98 8.59 11.28
C GLU A 227 -19.79 7.08 11.02
N GLY A 228 -20.05 6.24 12.02
CA GLY A 228 -20.00 4.79 11.87
C GLY A 228 -18.60 4.17 11.85
N GLN A 229 -17.54 4.94 12.10
CA GLN A 229 -16.15 4.47 12.15
C GLN A 229 -15.84 3.48 13.29
N ASP A 230 -16.76 3.26 14.23
CA ASP A 230 -16.58 2.24 15.27
C ASP A 230 -16.65 0.81 14.70
N ASN A 231 -17.25 0.62 13.51
CA ASN A 231 -17.29 -0.69 12.85
C ASN A 231 -16.81 -0.53 11.41
N TYR A 232 -15.76 -1.25 11.02
CA TYR A 232 -15.18 -1.15 9.69
C TYR A 232 -14.38 -2.39 9.33
N THR A 233 -14.04 -2.49 8.04
CA THR A 233 -13.09 -3.49 7.55
C THR A 233 -11.77 -2.82 7.19
N MET A 234 -10.66 -3.36 7.69
CA MET A 234 -9.30 -3.03 7.29
C MET A 234 -8.73 -4.16 6.43
N LEU A 235 -8.26 -3.84 5.22
CA LEU A 235 -7.60 -4.78 4.31
C LEU A 235 -6.08 -4.60 4.43
N MET A 236 -5.37 -5.66 4.84
CA MET A 236 -3.91 -5.64 5.00
C MET A 236 -3.24 -6.22 3.75
N LEU A 237 -2.43 -5.40 3.08
CA LEU A 237 -1.91 -5.63 1.73
C LEU A 237 -0.37 -5.78 1.76
N GLY A 238 0.13 -7.00 1.93
CA GLY A 238 1.58 -7.28 1.91
C GLY A 238 2.15 -7.52 0.51
N ASP A 239 3.38 -7.09 0.27
CA ASP A 239 4.25 -7.51 -0.84
C ASP A 239 3.56 -7.52 -2.21
N ILE A 240 3.48 -6.34 -2.84
CA ILE A 240 2.89 -6.18 -4.17
C ILE A 240 3.96 -6.38 -5.26
N HIS A 241 5.20 -5.90 -5.05
CA HIS A 241 6.34 -6.09 -5.95
C HIS A 241 6.06 -5.77 -7.43
N LEU A 242 5.41 -4.63 -7.72
CA LEU A 242 5.28 -4.20 -9.12
C LEU A 242 6.60 -3.66 -9.65
N ALA A 243 6.99 -4.18 -10.81
CA ALA A 243 8.32 -3.99 -11.39
C ALA A 243 8.32 -3.94 -12.94
N ASN A 244 7.17 -4.10 -13.60
CA ASN A 244 7.05 -4.22 -15.05
C ASN A 244 7.94 -5.34 -15.62
N ARG A 245 7.92 -6.53 -15.00
CA ARG A 245 8.93 -7.57 -15.24
C ARG A 245 8.39 -8.91 -15.74
N THR A 246 7.36 -9.44 -15.10
CA THR A 246 6.86 -10.82 -15.31
C THR A 246 5.39 -10.85 -15.71
N GLY A 247 4.94 -9.83 -16.46
CA GLY A 247 3.51 -9.61 -16.68
C GLY A 247 2.76 -9.26 -15.38
N ASP A 248 3.49 -8.93 -14.32
CA ASP A 248 3.05 -8.51 -12.99
C ASP A 248 1.91 -7.48 -13.04
N ARG A 249 1.99 -6.48 -13.93
CA ARG A 249 0.91 -5.49 -14.08
C ARG A 249 -0.42 -6.09 -14.55
N ASN A 250 -0.39 -7.13 -15.38
CA ASN A 250 -1.61 -7.83 -15.79
C ASN A 250 -2.13 -8.77 -14.68
N GLN A 251 -1.22 -9.42 -13.95
CA GLN A 251 -1.59 -10.24 -12.80
C GLN A 251 -2.19 -9.38 -11.66
N PHE A 252 -1.63 -8.19 -11.45
CA PHE A 252 -2.15 -7.20 -10.50
C PHE A 252 -3.55 -6.71 -10.86
N LYS A 253 -3.90 -6.58 -12.15
CA LYS A 253 -5.29 -6.28 -12.55
C LYS A 253 -6.28 -7.35 -12.06
N SER A 254 -5.88 -8.62 -11.99
CA SER A 254 -6.73 -9.67 -11.41
C SER A 254 -6.95 -9.44 -9.92
N PHE A 255 -5.91 -9.04 -9.17
CA PHE A 255 -6.04 -8.61 -7.78
C PHE A 255 -6.94 -7.38 -7.64
N VAL A 256 -6.76 -6.36 -8.47
CA VAL A 256 -7.61 -5.15 -8.47
C VAL A 256 -9.08 -5.49 -8.72
N ASN A 257 -9.36 -6.39 -9.67
CA ASN A 257 -10.72 -6.84 -9.93
C ASN A 257 -11.31 -7.59 -8.72
N ASP A 258 -10.52 -8.48 -8.10
CA ASP A 258 -10.94 -9.23 -6.91
C ASP A 258 -11.25 -8.31 -5.73
N ILE A 259 -10.33 -7.41 -5.37
CA ILE A 259 -10.50 -6.52 -4.21
C ILE A 259 -11.69 -5.58 -4.40
N ASN A 260 -11.90 -5.04 -5.60
CA ASN A 260 -13.07 -4.21 -5.88
C ASN A 260 -14.37 -5.02 -5.81
N ALA A 261 -14.39 -6.25 -6.33
CA ALA A 261 -15.55 -7.13 -6.29
C ALA A 261 -15.86 -7.68 -4.89
N PHE A 262 -14.84 -7.87 -4.06
CA PHE A 262 -15.01 -8.26 -2.66
C PHE A 262 -15.56 -7.09 -1.84
N ARG A 263 -14.96 -5.91 -1.98
CA ARG A 263 -15.37 -4.70 -1.26
C ARG A 263 -16.81 -4.27 -1.56
N SER A 264 -17.27 -4.44 -2.80
CA SER A 264 -18.66 -4.09 -3.15
C SER A 264 -19.72 -4.94 -2.43
N LYS A 265 -19.32 -6.06 -1.81
CA LYS A 265 -20.18 -6.92 -1.00
C LYS A 265 -20.12 -6.59 0.51
N LEU A 266 -19.17 -5.78 0.94
CA LEU A 266 -19.02 -5.39 2.33
C LEU A 266 -19.98 -4.25 2.68
N SER A 267 -20.46 -4.25 3.93
CA SER A 267 -21.23 -3.15 4.50
C SER A 267 -20.35 -2.29 5.41
N GLY A 268 -20.51 -0.97 5.32
CA GLY A 268 -19.80 -0.03 6.18
C GLY A 268 -18.47 0.44 5.60
N PRO A 269 -17.71 1.25 6.36
CA PRO A 269 -16.43 1.79 5.93
C PRO A 269 -15.40 0.68 5.66
N VAL A 270 -14.63 0.84 4.59
CA VAL A 270 -13.51 -0.04 4.25
C VAL A 270 -12.26 0.80 4.02
N TYR A 271 -11.19 0.42 4.72
CA TYR A 271 -9.85 1.00 4.59
C TYR A 271 -8.85 -0.08 4.19
N ALA A 272 -7.69 0.32 3.71
CA ALA A 272 -6.58 -0.58 3.52
C ALA A 272 -5.26 0.01 4.03
N LEU A 273 -4.33 -0.89 4.32
CA LEU A 273 -2.99 -0.57 4.79
C LEU A 273 -2.02 -1.55 4.12
N THR A 274 -1.03 -1.02 3.39
CA THR A 274 0.04 -1.87 2.85
C THR A 274 1.00 -2.29 3.96
N LEU A 275 1.75 -3.37 3.74
CA LEU A 275 2.77 -3.88 4.65
C LEU A 275 4.15 -3.88 4.00
N GLY A 276 4.44 -2.85 3.19
CA GLY A 276 5.70 -2.68 2.47
C GLY A 276 5.78 -3.40 1.12
N ASP A 277 6.86 -3.11 0.41
CA ASP A 277 7.23 -3.67 -0.89
C ASP A 277 6.13 -3.48 -1.95
N MET A 278 5.70 -2.24 -2.10
CA MET A 278 4.75 -1.87 -3.16
C MET A 278 5.40 -1.93 -4.55
N THR A 279 6.69 -1.59 -4.62
CA THR A 279 7.50 -1.64 -5.82
C THR A 279 8.77 -2.46 -5.60
N TRP A 280 9.64 -2.47 -6.60
CA TRP A 280 10.95 -3.09 -6.50
C TRP A 280 12.03 -2.14 -7.01
N ASP A 281 12.71 -1.47 -6.08
CA ASP A 281 13.87 -0.59 -6.22
C ASP A 281 14.80 -0.83 -7.43
N LEU A 282 15.27 -2.06 -7.64
CA LEU A 282 16.11 -2.39 -8.80
C LEU A 282 15.46 -1.99 -10.14
N TYR A 283 14.15 -2.16 -10.25
CA TYR A 283 13.38 -1.95 -11.48
C TYR A 283 12.90 -0.51 -11.67
N TRP A 284 13.17 0.38 -10.71
CA TRP A 284 12.98 1.82 -10.90
C TRP A 284 13.86 2.33 -12.03
N GLU A 285 15.12 1.89 -12.11
CA GLU A 285 16.06 2.26 -13.17
C GLU A 285 16.08 1.25 -14.32
N VAL A 286 15.97 -0.05 -13.99
CA VAL A 286 16.06 -1.12 -15.00
C VAL A 286 14.80 -1.18 -15.88
N ASN A 287 13.61 -1.02 -15.32
CA ASN A 287 12.36 -1.10 -16.10
C ASN A 287 11.63 0.24 -16.21
N ASN A 288 12.20 1.31 -15.64
CA ASN A 288 11.53 2.61 -15.51
C ASN A 288 10.13 2.44 -14.89
N TYR A 289 10.06 1.68 -13.80
CA TYR A 289 8.84 1.43 -13.05
C TYR A 289 9.05 1.78 -11.59
N GLY A 290 8.63 2.98 -11.19
CA GLY A 290 8.77 3.48 -9.82
C GLY A 290 7.43 3.78 -9.15
N TYR A 291 7.47 4.57 -8.07
CA TYR A 291 6.29 4.93 -7.29
C TYR A 291 5.16 5.57 -8.09
N LYS A 292 5.50 6.43 -9.06
CA LYS A 292 4.48 7.10 -9.89
C LYS A 292 3.75 6.12 -10.78
N ASP A 293 4.44 5.10 -11.28
CA ASP A 293 3.85 4.02 -12.09
C ASP A 293 2.98 3.10 -11.22
N TYR A 294 3.46 2.77 -10.02
CA TYR A 294 2.66 2.07 -9.00
C TYR A 294 1.36 2.81 -8.71
N LEU A 295 1.41 4.10 -8.39
CA LEU A 295 0.21 4.90 -8.14
C LEU A 295 -0.71 4.96 -9.36
N ALA A 296 -0.14 5.00 -10.56
CA ALA A 296 -0.91 5.00 -11.80
C ALA A 296 -1.64 3.67 -12.06
N ASP A 297 -1.08 2.54 -11.63
CA ASP A 297 -1.73 1.22 -11.71
C ASP A 297 -2.71 1.03 -10.54
N ALA A 298 -2.30 1.36 -9.32
CA ALA A 298 -3.06 1.16 -8.10
C ALA A 298 -4.30 2.07 -7.99
N LYS A 299 -4.37 3.19 -8.73
CA LYS A 299 -5.58 4.02 -8.85
C LYS A 299 -6.83 3.25 -9.31
N ALA A 300 -6.64 2.09 -9.95
CA ALA A 300 -7.74 1.22 -10.37
C ALA A 300 -8.42 0.51 -9.19
N ILE A 301 -7.80 0.51 -7.99
CA ILE A 301 -8.45 0.17 -6.72
C ILE A 301 -9.35 1.36 -6.36
N ALA A 302 -10.55 1.35 -6.93
CA ALA A 302 -11.43 2.50 -6.93
C ALA A 302 -11.93 2.83 -5.52
N ASP A 303 -11.94 4.11 -5.20
CA ASP A 303 -12.56 4.66 -3.99
C ASP A 303 -12.11 3.99 -2.68
N LEU A 304 -10.82 3.71 -2.56
CA LEU A 304 -10.22 3.17 -1.33
C LEU A 304 -9.09 4.06 -0.84
N THR A 305 -9.15 4.43 0.43
CA THR A 305 -8.00 5.04 1.11
C THR A 305 -7.05 3.92 1.53
N ILE A 306 -5.83 3.95 0.98
CA ILE A 306 -4.78 2.97 1.25
C ILE A 306 -3.63 3.69 1.97
N TYR A 307 -3.54 3.47 3.28
CA TYR A 307 -2.38 3.85 4.07
C TYR A 307 -1.17 3.01 3.64
N GLN A 308 0.01 3.61 3.67
CA GLN A 308 1.22 3.03 3.11
C GLN A 308 2.25 2.74 4.18
N THR A 309 2.74 1.51 4.22
CA THR A 309 3.94 1.10 4.97
C THR A 309 5.08 0.93 3.98
N ILE A 310 6.29 1.34 4.34
CA ILE A 310 7.47 1.19 3.51
C ILE A 310 8.07 -0.21 3.71
N GLY A 311 8.56 -0.85 2.64
CA GLY A 311 9.31 -2.11 2.72
C GLY A 311 10.75 -1.99 2.28
N ASN A 312 11.49 -3.10 2.33
CA ASN A 312 12.92 -3.06 2.00
C ASN A 312 13.19 -2.83 0.51
N HIS A 313 12.26 -3.19 -0.37
CA HIS A 313 12.31 -2.91 -1.80
C HIS A 313 11.77 -1.51 -2.17
N ASP A 314 11.30 -0.76 -1.17
CA ASP A 314 10.93 0.65 -1.29
C ASP A 314 12.09 1.58 -0.83
N HIS A 315 13.29 1.03 -0.68
CA HIS A 315 14.52 1.77 -0.41
C HIS A 315 15.41 1.79 -1.66
N SER A 316 15.84 2.98 -2.09
CA SER A 316 16.66 3.10 -3.31
C SER A 316 18.00 2.37 -3.21
N MET A 317 18.27 1.44 -4.13
CA MET A 317 19.61 0.85 -4.32
C MET A 317 20.64 1.82 -4.93
N TYR A 318 20.25 3.03 -5.32
CA TYR A 318 21.13 4.04 -5.94
C TYR A 318 21.53 5.14 -4.96
N GLN A 319 21.22 4.95 -3.68
CA GLN A 319 21.57 5.84 -2.59
C GLN A 319 22.18 5.04 -1.43
N VAL A 320 22.97 5.73 -0.60
CA VAL A 320 23.64 5.14 0.57
C VAL A 320 22.98 5.64 1.85
N GLY A 321 22.77 4.72 2.79
CA GLY A 321 22.28 4.99 4.13
C GLY A 321 20.78 5.24 4.24
N ASP A 322 20.30 5.11 5.47
CA ASP A 322 18.88 5.02 5.82
C ASP A 322 18.09 6.24 5.33
N TYR A 323 18.58 7.44 5.61
CA TYR A 323 17.87 8.66 5.26
C TYR A 323 17.75 8.91 3.74
N ASN A 324 18.82 8.67 2.98
CA ASN A 324 18.88 9.05 1.56
C ASN A 324 18.08 8.10 0.67
N THR A 325 18.03 6.82 1.07
CA THR A 325 17.38 5.75 0.30
C THR A 325 15.86 5.92 0.22
N VAL A 326 15.26 6.65 1.15
CA VAL A 326 13.81 6.91 1.23
C VAL A 326 13.38 8.30 0.76
N GLU A 327 14.29 9.15 0.26
CA GLU A 327 13.92 10.53 -0.11
C GLU A 327 12.83 10.61 -1.19
N GLU A 328 12.84 9.73 -2.19
CA GLU A 328 11.79 9.71 -3.23
C GLU A 328 10.48 9.14 -2.68
N TYR A 329 10.54 8.14 -1.79
CA TYR A 329 9.35 7.64 -1.08
C TYR A 329 8.66 8.78 -0.32
N LYS A 330 9.43 9.56 0.45
CA LYS A 330 8.92 10.71 1.22
C LYS A 330 8.26 11.77 0.33
N LYS A 331 8.74 11.95 -0.90
CA LYS A 331 8.22 12.94 -1.86
C LYS A 331 6.96 12.45 -2.59
N VAL A 332 6.89 11.16 -2.93
CA VAL A 332 5.84 10.62 -3.81
C VAL A 332 4.75 9.89 -3.05
N ILE A 333 5.10 9.20 -1.96
CA ILE A 333 4.20 8.35 -1.17
C ILE A 333 3.80 9.04 0.13
N GLY A 334 4.75 9.34 1.02
CA GLY A 334 4.49 10.00 2.30
C GLY A 334 5.50 9.70 3.41
N PRO A 335 5.19 10.03 4.67
CA PRO A 335 6.04 9.72 5.82
C PRO A 335 6.33 8.22 5.91
N THR A 336 7.56 7.84 6.29
CA THR A 336 7.95 6.43 6.45
C THR A 336 7.42 5.82 7.74
N TYR A 337 7.07 6.65 8.71
CA TYR A 337 6.37 6.27 9.94
C TYR A 337 5.42 7.40 10.36
N TYR A 338 4.24 7.04 10.85
CA TYR A 338 3.16 7.96 11.24
C TYR A 338 2.07 7.18 11.99
N SER A 339 1.07 7.88 12.53
CA SER A 339 -0.07 7.26 13.21
C SER A 339 -1.39 7.87 12.76
N PHE A 340 -2.49 7.17 13.05
CA PHE A 340 -3.85 7.65 12.82
C PHE A 340 -4.85 6.82 13.63
N ASN A 341 -6.06 7.33 13.81
CA ASN A 341 -7.14 6.64 14.49
C ASN A 341 -8.25 6.30 13.50
N ILE A 342 -8.85 5.11 13.65
CA ILE A 342 -10.12 4.76 13.02
C ILE A 342 -11.01 4.19 14.12
N GLY A 343 -12.17 4.80 14.35
CA GLY A 343 -13.06 4.41 15.43
C GLY A 343 -12.35 4.46 16.78
N LYS A 344 -12.26 3.32 17.46
CA LYS A 344 -11.65 3.18 18.79
C LYS A 344 -10.26 2.54 18.77
N VAL A 345 -9.62 2.48 17.60
CA VAL A 345 -8.31 1.83 17.42
C VAL A 345 -7.28 2.86 16.99
N HIS A 346 -6.11 2.79 17.61
CA HIS A 346 -4.94 3.59 17.22
C HIS A 346 -4.02 2.76 16.32
N TYR A 347 -3.73 3.29 15.14
CA TYR A 347 -2.85 2.68 14.14
C TYR A 347 -1.51 3.39 14.13
N VAL A 348 -0.44 2.60 14.11
CA VAL A 348 0.93 3.07 13.98
C VAL A 348 1.58 2.37 12.78
N VAL A 349 2.14 3.15 11.87
CA VAL A 349 2.97 2.66 10.77
C VAL A 349 4.42 2.95 11.11
N LEU A 350 5.27 1.93 11.04
CA LEU A 350 6.69 2.02 11.37
C LEU A 350 7.56 1.54 10.21
N ASP A 351 8.75 2.11 10.11
CA ASP A 351 9.79 1.70 9.16
C ASP A 351 10.86 0.90 9.90
N ASP A 352 10.76 -0.42 9.84
CA ASP A 352 11.67 -1.35 10.51
C ASP A 352 12.83 -1.81 9.62
N VAL A 353 13.08 -1.11 8.51
CA VAL A 353 14.17 -1.35 7.57
C VAL A 353 15.23 -0.27 7.72
N GLU A 354 16.20 -0.48 8.62
CA GLU A 354 17.36 0.41 8.72
C GLU A 354 18.33 0.16 7.56
N CYS A 355 18.17 0.92 6.48
CA CYS A 355 18.93 0.70 5.25
C CYS A 355 20.37 1.26 5.35
N THR A 356 21.35 0.51 4.90
CA THR A 356 22.78 0.89 4.96
C THR A 356 23.38 1.07 3.57
N ASN A 357 23.11 0.15 2.63
CA ASN A 357 23.60 0.17 1.25
C ASN A 357 25.07 0.56 1.13
N SER A 358 25.95 -0.18 1.79
CA SER A 358 27.35 0.23 1.98
C SER A 358 28.30 -0.26 0.88
N LYS A 359 27.92 -1.29 0.13
CA LYS A 359 28.77 -1.99 -0.85
C LYS A 359 28.40 -1.63 -2.29
N PRO A 360 29.26 -0.94 -3.05
CA PRO A 360 29.03 -0.68 -4.47
C PRO A 360 28.89 -1.98 -5.28
N THR A 361 28.04 -1.94 -6.29
CA THR A 361 27.83 -3.01 -7.28
C THR A 361 27.31 -2.42 -8.58
N THR A 362 26.89 -3.27 -9.51
CA THR A 362 26.20 -2.86 -10.74
C THR A 362 24.87 -3.60 -10.89
N ASP A 363 23.86 -2.91 -11.43
CA ASP A 363 22.61 -3.55 -11.83
C ASP A 363 22.80 -4.45 -13.07
N GLU A 364 21.72 -5.09 -13.50
CA GLU A 364 21.73 -5.98 -14.69
C GLU A 364 22.02 -5.26 -16.02
N LYS A 365 21.96 -3.92 -16.05
CA LYS A 365 22.33 -3.08 -17.20
C LYS A 365 23.75 -2.51 -17.09
N GLY A 366 24.47 -2.79 -16.01
CA GLY A 366 25.81 -2.28 -15.74
C GLY A 366 25.84 -0.87 -15.14
N ASN A 367 24.71 -0.31 -14.69
CA ASN A 367 24.72 0.98 -14.01
C ASN A 367 25.23 0.81 -12.58
N ALA A 368 26.01 1.79 -12.10
CA ALA A 368 26.52 1.79 -10.74
C ALA A 368 25.38 1.94 -9.72
N CYS A 369 25.35 1.05 -8.73
CA CYS A 369 24.41 1.06 -7.63
C CYS A 369 25.05 0.42 -6.39
N TYR A 370 24.26 0.04 -5.40
CA TYR A 370 24.71 -0.61 -4.17
C TYR A 370 23.98 -1.94 -3.96
N VAL A 371 24.66 -2.89 -3.31
CA VAL A 371 23.99 -4.07 -2.76
C VAL A 371 22.98 -3.59 -1.74
N ARG A 372 21.75 -4.09 -1.82
CA ARG A 372 20.72 -3.80 -0.82
C ARG A 372 21.13 -4.43 0.52
N GLU A 373 21.52 -3.60 1.47
CA GLU A 373 21.93 -4.02 2.81
C GLU A 373 21.13 -3.23 3.83
N TYR A 374 20.52 -3.91 4.80
CA TYR A 374 19.73 -3.30 5.85
C TYR A 374 19.75 -4.15 7.12
N ASN A 375 19.47 -3.53 8.26
CA ASN A 375 19.14 -4.21 9.50
C ASN A 375 17.63 -4.20 9.70
N ALA A 376 17.06 -5.31 10.15
CA ALA A 376 15.70 -5.30 10.71
C ALA A 376 15.74 -4.61 12.07
N ASN A 377 15.38 -3.33 12.13
CA ASN A 377 15.56 -2.48 13.30
C ASN A 377 14.72 -1.19 13.19
N LEU A 378 14.25 -0.69 14.34
CA LEU A 378 13.77 0.70 14.44
C LEU A 378 14.91 1.58 14.92
N VAL A 379 15.20 2.65 14.18
CA VAL A 379 16.20 3.65 14.62
C VAL A 379 15.69 4.42 15.85
N GLN A 380 16.61 4.97 16.64
CA GLN A 380 16.25 5.60 17.93
C GLN A 380 15.26 6.77 17.76
N GLN A 381 15.36 7.53 16.67
CA GLN A 381 14.44 8.63 16.35
C GLN A 381 12.99 8.14 16.26
N GLN A 382 12.75 6.96 15.67
CA GLN A 382 11.41 6.39 15.59
C GLN A 382 10.89 5.96 16.97
N TYR A 383 11.74 5.41 17.83
CA TYR A 383 11.35 5.11 19.22
C TYR A 383 11.00 6.38 20.01
N ASP A 384 11.78 7.45 19.83
CA ASP A 384 11.55 8.72 20.52
C ASP A 384 10.25 9.38 20.04
N TRP A 385 9.99 9.35 18.73
CA TRP A 385 8.72 9.79 18.15
C TRP A 385 7.55 8.96 18.64
N LEU A 386 7.67 7.63 18.61
CA LEU A 386 6.62 6.71 19.04
C LEU A 386 6.24 6.95 20.51
N ALA A 387 7.22 7.18 21.38
CA ALA A 387 6.96 7.51 22.78
C ALA A 387 6.17 8.83 22.93
N LYS A 388 6.47 9.86 22.12
CA LYS A 388 5.72 11.12 22.11
C LYS A 388 4.30 10.95 21.58
N ASP A 389 4.12 10.20 20.49
CA ASP A 389 2.80 9.95 19.90
C ASP A 389 1.89 9.19 20.88
N LEU A 390 2.39 8.08 21.41
CA LEU A 390 1.69 7.24 22.38
C LEU A 390 1.39 7.95 23.71
N SER A 391 2.11 9.01 24.06
CA SER A 391 1.79 9.82 25.25
C SER A 391 0.42 10.51 25.18
N TYR A 392 -0.17 10.62 23.99
CA TYR A 392 -1.50 11.17 23.77
C TYR A 392 -2.58 10.10 23.56
N VAL A 393 -2.21 8.82 23.58
CA VAL A 393 -3.13 7.68 23.39
C VAL A 393 -3.56 7.15 24.75
N ASP A 394 -4.86 6.96 24.94
CA ASP A 394 -5.38 6.38 26.16
C ASP A 394 -4.95 4.92 26.29
N ALA A 395 -4.48 4.50 27.46
CA ALA A 395 -3.98 3.15 27.70
C ALA A 395 -5.03 2.04 27.51
N ALA A 396 -6.33 2.39 27.48
CA ALA A 396 -7.41 1.45 27.16
C ALA A 396 -7.67 1.30 25.65
N THR A 397 -6.93 2.02 24.80
CA THR A 397 -7.08 1.97 23.33
C THR A 397 -6.31 0.78 22.77
N PRO A 398 -6.93 -0.14 22.03
CA PRO A 398 -6.19 -1.16 21.28
C PRO A 398 -5.28 -0.52 20.22
N ILE A 399 -4.12 -1.14 20.00
CA ILE A 399 -3.15 -0.67 19.02
C ILE A 399 -3.01 -1.67 17.88
N VAL A 400 -2.93 -1.14 16.66
CA VAL A 400 -2.48 -1.88 15.49
C VAL A 400 -1.16 -1.27 15.01
N VAL A 401 -0.11 -2.08 14.89
CA VAL A 401 1.17 -1.70 14.30
C VAL A 401 1.28 -2.36 12.93
N ALA A 402 1.59 -1.57 11.90
CA ALA A 402 2.03 -2.09 10.61
C ALA A 402 3.51 -1.78 10.41
N MET A 403 4.26 -2.81 10.02
CA MET A 403 5.66 -2.75 9.64
C MET A 403 5.93 -3.81 8.57
N HIS A 404 7.13 -3.82 7.98
CA HIS A 404 7.41 -4.71 6.86
C HIS A 404 8.00 -6.03 7.32
N ILE A 405 9.07 -5.98 8.14
CA ILE A 405 9.76 -7.18 8.62
C ILE A 405 9.02 -7.72 9.86
N PRO A 406 8.84 -9.04 9.99
CA PRO A 406 8.22 -9.62 11.17
C PRO A 406 8.95 -9.25 12.47
N LEU A 407 8.20 -8.96 13.53
CA LEU A 407 8.68 -8.84 14.90
C LEU A 407 9.25 -10.18 15.37
N TYR A 408 8.54 -11.27 15.06
CA TYR A 408 8.89 -12.64 15.41
C TYR A 408 8.99 -13.53 14.17
N ASN A 409 9.89 -14.50 14.21
CA ASN A 409 9.86 -15.63 13.28
C ASN A 409 8.65 -16.53 13.61
N ASP A 410 8.25 -17.39 12.67
CA ASP A 410 7.16 -18.38 12.84
C ASP A 410 7.28 -19.26 14.11
N ASN A 411 8.50 -19.53 14.59
CA ASN A 411 8.72 -20.25 15.84
C ASN A 411 8.57 -19.37 17.12
N GLY A 412 8.17 -18.11 16.98
CA GLY A 412 7.99 -17.14 18.05
C GLY A 412 9.26 -16.49 18.61
N SER A 413 10.43 -16.75 18.01
CA SER A 413 11.70 -16.08 18.36
C SER A 413 11.77 -14.67 17.76
N ALA A 414 12.45 -13.74 18.42
CA ALA A 414 12.64 -12.38 17.90
C ALA A 414 13.36 -12.42 16.54
N ARG A 415 12.85 -11.66 15.57
CA ARG A 415 13.44 -11.54 14.22
C ARG A 415 14.18 -10.22 14.01
N MET A 416 13.70 -9.13 14.60
CA MET A 416 14.33 -7.82 14.48
C MET A 416 15.12 -7.43 15.74
N THR A 417 16.11 -6.56 15.56
CA THR A 417 16.78 -5.88 16.68
C THR A 417 15.80 -4.97 17.39
N GLY A 418 15.78 -5.01 18.72
CA GLY A 418 14.83 -4.21 19.50
C GLY A 418 13.40 -4.79 19.58
N ALA A 419 13.16 -6.01 19.07
CA ALA A 419 11.85 -6.67 19.18
C ALA A 419 11.29 -6.68 20.61
N SER A 420 12.15 -6.93 21.61
CA SER A 420 11.75 -6.89 23.03
C SER A 420 11.37 -5.49 23.51
N LYS A 421 12.06 -4.45 23.02
CA LYS A 421 11.77 -3.05 23.35
C LYS A 421 10.43 -2.63 22.77
N LEU A 422 10.16 -2.93 21.49
CA LEU A 422 8.85 -2.66 20.89
C LEU A 422 7.74 -3.46 21.59
N ALA A 423 7.96 -4.75 21.84
CA ALA A 423 6.97 -5.58 22.54
C ALA A 423 6.66 -5.05 23.95
N GLN A 424 7.65 -4.51 24.67
CA GLN A 424 7.45 -3.87 25.97
C GLN A 424 6.63 -2.57 25.88
N ILE A 425 6.80 -1.79 24.80
CA ILE A 425 5.98 -0.59 24.56
C ILE A 425 4.52 -1.00 24.32
N LEU A 426 4.31 -2.03 23.49
CA LEU A 426 2.97 -2.49 23.10
C LEU A 426 2.22 -3.19 24.24
N SER A 427 2.91 -3.82 25.18
CA SER A 427 2.27 -4.50 26.31
C SER A 427 1.59 -3.55 27.31
N ALA A 428 1.81 -2.23 27.18
CA ALA A 428 1.09 -1.21 27.94
C ALA A 428 -0.40 -1.08 27.54
N TYR A 429 -0.80 -1.69 26.41
CA TYR A 429 -2.14 -1.63 25.86
C TYR A 429 -2.88 -2.97 26.07
N PRO A 430 -4.23 -2.97 26.08
CA PRO A 430 -5.01 -4.18 26.33
C PRO A 430 -4.83 -5.25 25.25
N GLU A 431 -4.62 -4.83 24.00
CA GLU A 431 -4.44 -5.71 22.85
C GLU A 431 -3.64 -4.95 21.79
N ALA A 432 -2.60 -5.60 21.26
CA ALA A 432 -1.76 -5.09 20.21
C ALA A 432 -1.73 -6.08 19.04
N HIS A 433 -2.20 -5.64 17.88
CA HIS A 433 -2.08 -6.38 16.64
C HIS A 433 -0.89 -5.87 15.85
N VAL A 434 0.04 -6.75 15.50
CA VAL A 434 1.17 -6.43 14.63
C VAL A 434 0.94 -7.09 13.27
N TYR A 435 0.92 -6.31 12.20
CA TYR A 435 0.79 -6.83 10.84
C TYR A 435 2.10 -6.60 10.08
N THR A 436 2.64 -7.68 9.52
CA THR A 436 3.92 -7.71 8.78
C THR A 436 3.82 -8.53 7.51
N ALA A 437 4.85 -8.46 6.67
CA ALA A 437 4.95 -9.23 5.44
C ALA A 437 6.39 -9.69 5.19
N HIS A 438 7.04 -9.31 4.09
CA HIS A 438 8.45 -9.53 3.78
C HIS A 438 8.87 -10.98 3.48
N THR A 439 8.29 -11.98 4.16
CA THR A 439 8.67 -13.39 3.97
C THR A 439 7.95 -14.08 2.82
N HIS A 440 6.90 -13.46 2.26
CA HIS A 440 6.02 -14.06 1.25
C HIS A 440 5.39 -15.40 1.68
N THR A 441 5.22 -15.58 2.99
CA THR A 441 4.59 -16.74 3.61
C THR A 441 3.54 -16.30 4.62
N ILE A 442 2.65 -17.19 5.04
CA ILE A 442 1.60 -16.87 6.02
C ILE A 442 1.87 -17.63 7.33
N TYR A 443 1.94 -16.88 8.43
CA TYR A 443 1.98 -17.46 9.78
C TYR A 443 1.52 -16.44 10.82
N ASN A 444 1.16 -16.94 11.99
CA ASN A 444 0.66 -16.15 13.09
C ASN A 444 1.44 -16.46 14.37
N VAL A 445 1.80 -15.43 15.13
CA VAL A 445 2.48 -15.58 16.43
C VAL A 445 1.59 -15.00 17.53
N ASP A 446 1.06 -15.91 18.35
CA ASP A 446 0.23 -15.57 19.51
C ASP A 446 1.10 -15.39 20.76
N LYS A 447 1.22 -14.15 21.23
CA LYS A 447 1.82 -13.80 22.54
C LYS A 447 0.84 -13.00 23.38
N THR A 448 -0.46 -13.15 23.14
CA THR A 448 -1.50 -12.38 23.84
C THR A 448 -1.45 -12.60 25.35
N ALA A 449 -1.17 -13.83 25.80
CA ALA A 449 -1.07 -14.15 27.22
C ALA A 449 0.16 -13.55 27.94
N SER A 450 1.26 -13.25 27.23
CA SER A 450 2.53 -12.81 27.84
C SER A 450 2.91 -11.37 27.53
N GLY A 451 2.34 -10.78 26.49
CA GLY A 451 2.64 -9.41 26.07
C GLY A 451 1.49 -8.70 25.37
N HIS A 452 0.26 -9.26 25.40
CA HIS A 452 -0.92 -8.73 24.72
C HIS A 452 -0.76 -8.56 23.20
N ILE A 453 0.22 -9.24 22.60
CA ILE A 453 0.56 -9.11 21.18
C ILE A 453 0.03 -10.29 20.39
N PHE A 454 -0.64 -10.00 19.30
CA PHE A 454 -0.91 -10.94 18.23
C PHE A 454 -0.27 -10.46 16.94
N GLU A 455 0.71 -11.20 16.42
CA GLU A 455 1.35 -10.87 15.14
C GLU A 455 0.81 -11.72 13.99
N HIS A 456 0.52 -11.03 12.88
CA HIS A 456 0.05 -11.56 11.61
C HIS A 456 1.12 -11.32 10.55
N ASN A 457 1.75 -12.39 10.07
CA ASN A 457 2.54 -12.29 8.86
C ASN A 457 1.64 -12.60 7.65
N ALA A 458 1.19 -11.56 6.95
CA ALA A 458 -0.02 -11.58 6.14
C ALA A 458 0.15 -12.17 4.72
N GLY A 459 1.28 -12.81 4.42
CA GLY A 459 1.58 -13.32 3.08
C GLY A 459 1.88 -12.20 2.08
N SER A 460 1.71 -12.51 0.80
CA SER A 460 2.01 -11.57 -0.29
C SER A 460 0.90 -11.53 -1.34
N ILE A 461 0.61 -10.34 -1.85
CA ILE A 461 -0.28 -10.16 -3.00
C ILE A 461 0.32 -10.81 -4.24
N CYS A 462 1.64 -10.68 -4.43
CA CYS A 462 2.32 -11.22 -5.60
C CYS A 462 2.57 -12.73 -5.57
N GLY A 463 2.25 -13.42 -4.46
CA GLY A 463 2.71 -14.80 -4.24
C GLY A 463 4.23 -14.88 -4.35
N THR A 464 4.75 -15.77 -5.19
CA THR A 464 6.19 -15.87 -5.48
C THR A 464 6.65 -14.80 -6.49
N TRP A 465 6.61 -13.51 -6.12
CA TRP A 465 7.02 -12.37 -6.97
C TRP A 465 6.45 -12.43 -8.40
N TRP A 466 5.16 -12.78 -8.51
CA TRP A 466 4.43 -12.98 -9.77
C TRP A 466 4.98 -14.10 -10.67
N TRP A 467 5.93 -14.90 -10.19
CA TRP A 467 6.56 -15.95 -10.97
C TRP A 467 5.76 -17.24 -11.04
N SER A 468 5.05 -17.63 -9.98
CA SER A 468 4.30 -18.90 -9.99
C SER A 468 3.25 -18.90 -11.11
N ALA A 469 2.48 -17.82 -11.24
CA ALA A 469 1.51 -17.66 -12.31
C ALA A 469 2.15 -17.35 -13.68
N GLN A 470 3.33 -16.73 -13.72
CA GLN A 470 4.09 -16.55 -14.97
C GLN A 470 4.66 -17.87 -15.52
N GLU A 471 5.17 -18.73 -14.65
CA GLU A 471 5.75 -20.03 -15.02
C GLU A 471 4.67 -21.09 -15.27
N THR A 472 3.55 -21.00 -14.53
CA THR A 472 2.38 -21.87 -14.66
C THR A 472 1.09 -21.03 -14.56
N PRO A 473 0.55 -20.57 -15.70
CA PRO A 473 -0.70 -19.81 -15.73
C PRO A 473 -1.83 -20.48 -14.94
N GLY A 474 -2.56 -19.70 -14.15
CA GLY A 474 -3.62 -20.18 -13.25
C GLY A 474 -3.16 -20.56 -11.84
N ILE A 475 -1.85 -20.64 -11.58
CA ILE A 475 -1.28 -20.99 -10.27
C ILE A 475 -0.61 -19.79 -9.63
N HIS A 476 -1.38 -19.02 -8.84
CA HIS A 476 -0.89 -17.83 -8.14
C HIS A 476 -0.68 -18.12 -6.65
N ILE A 477 0.51 -18.62 -6.29
CA ILE A 477 0.85 -19.06 -4.92
C ILE A 477 2.25 -18.59 -4.49
N GLY A 478 2.47 -18.46 -3.18
CA GLY A 478 3.74 -18.18 -2.52
C GLY A 478 4.57 -19.44 -2.22
N GLN A 479 5.75 -19.24 -1.61
CA GLN A 479 6.75 -20.30 -1.39
C GLN A 479 6.30 -21.39 -0.42
N ASP A 480 5.33 -21.10 0.44
CA ASP A 480 4.70 -22.02 1.39
C ASP A 480 3.44 -22.71 0.82
N GLY A 481 3.07 -22.40 -0.43
CA GLY A 481 1.88 -22.92 -1.09
C GLY A 481 0.59 -22.14 -0.83
N SER A 482 0.62 -21.10 0.01
CA SER A 482 -0.50 -20.19 0.19
C SER A 482 -0.79 -19.44 -1.12
N PRO A 483 -2.06 -19.23 -1.50
CA PRO A 483 -2.39 -18.41 -2.66
C PRO A 483 -2.06 -16.95 -2.41
N GLY A 484 -1.64 -16.20 -3.43
CA GLY A 484 -1.43 -14.76 -3.27
C GLY A 484 -2.74 -14.03 -2.96
N GLY A 485 -2.71 -13.08 -2.02
CA GLY A 485 -3.93 -12.54 -1.40
C GLY A 485 -3.65 -11.51 -0.32
N TYR A 486 -4.64 -11.29 0.54
CA TYR A 486 -4.63 -10.25 1.56
C TYR A 486 -5.42 -10.65 2.81
N SER A 487 -5.13 -10.04 3.95
CA SER A 487 -5.90 -10.27 5.18
C SER A 487 -7.07 -9.29 5.26
N VAL A 488 -8.24 -9.81 5.63
CA VAL A 488 -9.46 -9.04 5.88
C VAL A 488 -9.66 -8.98 7.38
N VAL A 489 -9.62 -7.78 7.96
CA VAL A 489 -9.75 -7.56 9.40
C VAL A 489 -11.03 -6.78 9.65
N ASN A 490 -12.00 -7.39 10.32
CA ASN A 490 -13.21 -6.69 10.75
C ASN A 490 -13.02 -6.19 12.18
N VAL A 491 -13.24 -4.90 12.37
CA VAL A 491 -13.15 -4.23 13.67
C VAL A 491 -14.56 -3.85 14.10
N ALA A 492 -14.92 -4.22 15.32
CA ALA A 492 -16.18 -3.87 15.96
C ALA A 492 -15.91 -3.25 17.33
N GLY A 493 -15.91 -1.91 17.39
CA GLY A 493 -15.44 -1.13 18.52
C GLY A 493 -13.95 -1.37 18.77
N THR A 494 -13.65 -2.21 19.74
CA THR A 494 -12.30 -2.58 20.16
C THR A 494 -12.00 -4.07 19.93
N SER A 495 -12.91 -4.81 19.29
CA SER A 495 -12.76 -6.24 19.03
C SER A 495 -12.37 -6.49 17.57
N PHE A 496 -11.46 -7.44 17.36
CA PHE A 496 -10.94 -7.80 16.06
C PHE A 496 -11.38 -9.21 15.65
N SER A 497 -11.73 -9.37 14.38
CA SER A 497 -11.79 -10.68 13.72
C SER A 497 -11.07 -10.60 12.39
N TRP A 498 -10.53 -11.73 11.91
CA TRP A 498 -9.76 -11.73 10.67
C TRP A 498 -9.87 -13.03 9.89
N GLN A 499 -9.68 -12.89 8.58
CA GLN A 499 -9.74 -13.99 7.63
C GLN A 499 -8.77 -13.71 6.48
N TYR A 500 -8.24 -14.75 5.83
CA TYR A 500 -7.41 -14.58 4.65
C TYR A 500 -8.26 -14.61 3.37
N LYS A 501 -7.99 -13.72 2.41
CA LYS A 501 -8.69 -13.65 1.14
C LYS A 501 -7.71 -13.90 -0.01
N ALA A 502 -7.78 -15.09 -0.57
CA ALA A 502 -7.03 -15.45 -1.77
C ALA A 502 -7.57 -14.69 -2.99
N THR A 503 -6.67 -14.15 -3.81
CA THR A 503 -7.04 -13.45 -5.06
C THR A 503 -7.73 -14.41 -6.02
N GLY A 504 -8.92 -14.05 -6.50
CA GLY A 504 -9.66 -14.83 -7.49
C GLY A 504 -10.41 -16.04 -6.91
N SER A 505 -10.36 -16.26 -5.61
CA SER A 505 -11.11 -17.33 -4.92
C SER A 505 -12.10 -16.76 -3.91
N ASP A 506 -13.10 -17.55 -3.54
CA ASP A 506 -13.98 -17.22 -2.43
C ASP A 506 -13.18 -17.07 -1.12
N VAL A 507 -13.64 -16.19 -0.22
CA VAL A 507 -13.01 -15.99 1.08
C VAL A 507 -13.08 -17.24 1.95
N ASP A 508 -14.06 -18.12 1.72
CA ASP A 508 -14.20 -19.37 2.47
C ASP A 508 -13.19 -20.46 2.04
N ARG A 509 -12.40 -20.21 0.99
CA ARG A 509 -11.31 -21.10 0.60
C ARG A 509 -10.10 -20.83 1.51
N GLN A 510 -10.03 -21.54 2.65
CA GLN A 510 -8.95 -21.41 3.64
C GLN A 510 -7.92 -22.56 3.63
N PHE A 511 -8.11 -23.60 2.82
CA PHE A 511 -7.15 -24.69 2.73
C PHE A 511 -7.15 -25.38 1.36
N ARG A 512 -6.12 -26.21 1.14
CA ARG A 512 -6.01 -27.12 0.00
C ARG A 512 -5.53 -28.49 0.44
N THR A 513 -6.03 -29.52 -0.22
CA THR A 513 -5.73 -30.93 0.11
C THR A 513 -4.98 -31.64 -1.00
N TYR A 514 -4.12 -32.58 -0.60
CA TYR A 514 -3.27 -33.39 -1.46
C TYR A 514 -3.37 -34.87 -1.09
N ASP A 515 -3.67 -35.72 -2.06
CA ASP A 515 -3.70 -37.17 -1.86
C ASP A 515 -2.35 -37.81 -2.17
N ARG A 516 -1.69 -38.34 -1.14
CA ARG A 516 -0.34 -38.88 -1.28
C ARG A 516 -0.30 -40.12 -2.17
N ASN A 517 -1.42 -40.84 -2.34
CA ASN A 517 -1.48 -42.03 -3.21
C ASN A 517 -1.15 -41.71 -4.68
N GLY A 518 -1.55 -40.53 -5.15
CA GLY A 518 -1.40 -40.12 -6.56
C GLY A 518 -0.16 -39.26 -6.85
N ILE A 519 0.65 -38.93 -5.85
CA ILE A 519 1.76 -37.97 -6.02
C ILE A 519 3.09 -38.71 -6.13
N SER A 520 3.76 -38.51 -7.26
CA SER A 520 5.16 -38.91 -7.48
C SER A 520 5.83 -37.80 -8.30
N ILE A 521 6.66 -36.99 -7.65
CA ILE A 521 7.29 -35.82 -8.25
C ILE A 521 8.76 -36.15 -8.52
N THR A 522 9.08 -36.59 -9.73
CA THR A 522 10.45 -36.95 -10.11
C THR A 522 11.09 -35.89 -11.00
N ALA A 523 12.43 -35.87 -11.00
CA ALA A 523 13.18 -35.03 -11.92
C ALA A 523 12.88 -35.37 -13.39
N SER A 524 12.79 -36.66 -13.73
CA SER A 524 12.47 -37.13 -15.08
C SER A 524 11.11 -36.66 -15.58
N GLN A 525 10.14 -36.44 -14.68
CA GLN A 525 8.81 -35.98 -15.06
C GLN A 525 8.72 -34.46 -15.16
N TYR A 526 9.30 -33.73 -14.20
CA TYR A 526 9.05 -32.29 -14.05
C TYR A 526 10.22 -31.38 -14.47
N VAL A 527 11.45 -31.91 -14.54
CA VAL A 527 12.65 -31.21 -15.03
C VAL A 527 13.42 -32.00 -16.10
N PRO A 528 12.75 -32.60 -17.12
CA PRO A 528 13.43 -33.46 -18.10
C PRO A 528 14.45 -32.74 -18.99
N ASN A 529 14.32 -31.42 -19.17
CA ASN A 529 15.16 -30.60 -20.05
C ASN A 529 16.28 -29.88 -19.29
N ALA A 530 16.32 -30.01 -17.97
CA ALA A 530 17.37 -29.43 -17.14
C ALA A 530 18.69 -30.17 -17.38
N ASP A 531 19.81 -29.44 -17.31
CA ASP A 531 21.13 -30.04 -17.20
C ASP A 531 21.30 -30.78 -15.86
N ALA A 532 22.38 -31.56 -15.75
CA ALA A 532 22.61 -32.39 -14.56
C ALA A 532 22.68 -31.59 -13.25
N SER A 533 23.18 -30.35 -13.29
CA SER A 533 23.27 -29.49 -12.09
C SER A 533 21.88 -29.03 -11.65
N HIS A 534 21.07 -28.52 -12.59
CA HIS A 534 19.72 -28.06 -12.29
C HIS A 534 18.77 -29.21 -11.95
N GLN A 535 18.97 -30.41 -12.51
CA GLN A 535 18.27 -31.61 -12.08
C GLN A 535 18.61 -31.98 -10.62
N ALA A 536 19.88 -31.87 -10.22
CA ALA A 536 20.32 -32.14 -8.85
C ALA A 536 19.79 -31.11 -7.84
N ASP A 537 19.54 -29.88 -8.28
CA ASP A 537 18.90 -28.84 -7.47
C ASP A 537 17.41 -29.09 -7.24
N PHE A 538 16.76 -29.91 -8.08
CA PHE A 538 15.35 -30.26 -7.87
C PHE A 538 15.20 -31.30 -6.76
N LYS A 539 14.79 -30.84 -5.58
CA LYS A 539 14.68 -31.65 -4.36
C LYS A 539 13.21 -31.81 -3.91
N PRO A 540 12.43 -32.70 -4.55
CA PRO A 540 11.04 -32.96 -4.18
C PRO A 540 10.87 -33.69 -2.83
N GLY A 541 11.97 -34.13 -2.21
CA GLY A 541 11.96 -34.76 -0.90
C GLY A 541 11.10 -36.02 -0.88
N PHE A 542 10.27 -36.17 0.16
CA PHE A 542 9.38 -37.32 0.29
C PHE A 542 8.27 -37.35 -0.77
N TRP A 543 8.06 -36.29 -1.56
CA TRP A 543 7.11 -36.30 -2.68
C TRP A 543 7.63 -37.06 -3.91
N SER A 544 8.89 -37.49 -3.90
CA SER A 544 9.57 -38.13 -5.06
C SER A 544 9.02 -39.48 -5.50
N THR A 545 8.36 -40.20 -4.59
CA THR A 545 7.79 -41.53 -4.85
C THR A 545 6.29 -41.51 -4.61
N SER A 546 5.51 -42.46 -5.12
CA SER A 546 4.13 -42.66 -4.64
C SER A 546 4.13 -43.32 -3.25
N SER A 547 3.01 -43.20 -2.53
CA SER A 547 2.83 -43.86 -1.23
C SER A 547 1.55 -44.69 -1.22
N SER A 548 1.61 -45.90 -0.67
CA SER A 548 0.44 -46.74 -0.38
C SER A 548 -0.06 -46.57 1.06
N ALA A 549 0.51 -45.64 1.83
CA ALA A 549 0.13 -45.39 3.22
C ALA A 549 -1.19 -44.63 3.37
N ASN A 550 -1.88 -44.30 2.28
CA ASN A 550 -3.18 -43.61 2.27
C ASN A 550 -3.20 -42.28 3.03
N GLU A 551 -2.09 -41.54 2.96
CA GLU A 551 -1.94 -40.26 3.63
C GLU A 551 -2.58 -39.13 2.81
N VAL A 552 -3.25 -38.21 3.50
CA VAL A 552 -3.73 -36.96 2.92
C VAL A 552 -3.11 -35.79 3.67
N TYR A 553 -2.59 -34.83 2.90
CA TYR A 553 -1.99 -33.60 3.42
C TYR A 553 -2.95 -32.42 3.19
N ILE A 554 -3.05 -31.54 4.17
CA ILE A 554 -4.00 -30.43 4.22
C ILE A 554 -3.20 -29.16 4.55
N ASN A 555 -3.05 -28.26 3.57
CA ASN A 555 -2.38 -26.97 3.73
C ASN A 555 -3.42 -25.93 4.15
N VAL A 556 -3.42 -25.51 5.43
CA VAL A 556 -4.42 -24.62 6.03
C VAL A 556 -3.83 -23.23 6.18
N TRP A 557 -4.22 -22.30 5.30
CA TRP A 557 -3.67 -20.95 5.30
C TRP A 557 -4.18 -20.17 6.51
N ASN A 558 -3.43 -19.16 6.94
CA ASN A 558 -3.76 -18.33 8.10
C ASN A 558 -3.95 -19.10 9.43
N TRP A 559 -3.38 -20.31 9.51
CA TRP A 559 -3.43 -21.14 10.71
C TRP A 559 -2.90 -20.38 11.93
N ASP A 560 -3.57 -20.59 13.06
CA ASP A 560 -3.04 -20.29 14.38
C ASP A 560 -3.45 -21.39 15.37
N PRO A 561 -2.81 -21.47 16.55
CA PRO A 561 -3.04 -22.56 17.50
C PRO A 561 -4.47 -22.71 18.04
N SER A 562 -5.33 -21.70 17.90
CA SER A 562 -6.74 -21.77 18.34
C SER A 562 -7.67 -22.40 17.30
N TRP A 563 -7.20 -22.59 16.07
CA TRP A 563 -7.97 -23.27 15.02
C TRP A 563 -8.06 -24.78 15.26
N LYS A 564 -9.00 -25.43 14.59
CA LYS A 564 -9.20 -26.88 14.63
C LYS A 564 -9.26 -27.46 13.23
N VAL A 565 -8.56 -28.57 13.02
CA VAL A 565 -8.67 -29.39 11.80
C VAL A 565 -9.24 -30.74 12.20
N GLU A 566 -10.41 -31.06 11.67
CA GLU A 566 -11.13 -32.30 11.93
C GLU A 566 -11.34 -33.04 10.61
N VAL A 567 -11.09 -34.34 10.60
CA VAL A 567 -11.30 -35.17 9.41
C VAL A 567 -12.08 -36.42 9.79
N LYS A 568 -13.11 -36.76 9.01
CA LYS A 568 -13.87 -38.00 9.13
C LYS A 568 -13.79 -38.84 7.86
N GLU A 569 -13.83 -40.15 8.06
CA GLU A 569 -13.93 -41.16 7.02
C GLU A 569 -15.13 -42.06 7.35
N GLY A 570 -16.17 -42.07 6.51
CA GLY A 570 -17.39 -42.83 6.77
C GLY A 570 -18.02 -42.51 8.15
N GLY A 571 -17.97 -41.24 8.56
CA GLY A 571 -18.44 -40.78 9.87
C GLY A 571 -17.48 -40.99 11.05
N LYS A 572 -16.40 -41.77 10.89
CA LYS A 572 -15.39 -42.00 11.94
C LYS A 572 -14.31 -40.93 11.91
N ALA A 573 -14.01 -40.32 13.06
CA ALA A 573 -12.92 -39.35 13.18
C ALA A 573 -11.53 -40.01 12.97
N LEU A 574 -10.67 -39.33 12.22
CA LEU A 574 -9.26 -39.69 12.02
C LEU A 574 -8.34 -38.84 12.91
N THR A 575 -7.17 -39.39 13.26
CA THR A 575 -6.13 -38.62 13.96
C THR A 575 -5.49 -37.63 12.97
N VAL A 576 -5.56 -36.35 13.30
CA VAL A 576 -4.91 -35.27 12.56
C VAL A 576 -3.61 -34.88 13.23
N SER A 577 -2.51 -34.87 12.47
CA SER A 577 -1.18 -34.48 12.95
C SER A 577 -0.66 -33.28 12.19
N LYS A 578 -0.21 -32.25 12.89
CA LYS A 578 0.49 -31.11 12.30
C LYS A 578 1.92 -31.53 11.89
N VAL A 579 2.37 -31.14 10.70
CA VAL A 579 3.68 -31.50 10.15
C VAL A 579 4.34 -30.29 9.46
N LYS A 580 5.66 -30.33 9.29
CA LYS A 580 6.35 -29.45 8.34
C LYS A 580 6.48 -30.17 7.01
N ALA A 581 6.15 -29.48 5.92
CA ALA A 581 6.31 -30.02 4.58
C ALA A 581 6.45 -28.91 3.55
N TYR A 582 7.14 -29.21 2.45
CA TYR A 582 7.07 -28.41 1.23
C TYR A 582 5.70 -28.57 0.58
N ASP A 583 5.16 -27.48 0.05
CA ASP A 583 3.95 -27.55 -0.77
C ASP A 583 4.26 -28.19 -2.14
N PRO A 584 3.64 -29.34 -2.49
CA PRO A 584 3.95 -30.05 -3.73
C PRO A 584 3.53 -29.25 -4.97
N LEU A 585 2.50 -28.39 -4.87
CA LEU A 585 2.06 -27.59 -6.01
C LEU A 585 3.09 -26.49 -6.34
N HIS A 586 3.63 -25.79 -5.35
CA HIS A 586 4.69 -24.80 -5.60
C HIS A 586 5.97 -25.44 -6.15
N LEU A 587 6.34 -26.64 -5.66
CA LEU A 587 7.46 -27.41 -6.20
C LEU A 587 7.34 -27.62 -7.71
N VAL A 588 6.16 -27.99 -8.21
CA VAL A 588 5.95 -28.27 -9.64
C VAL A 588 5.64 -27.02 -10.47
N ALA A 589 4.91 -26.05 -9.90
CA ALA A 589 4.41 -24.88 -10.61
C ALA A 589 5.47 -23.78 -10.76
N TYR A 590 6.43 -23.71 -9.84
CA TYR A 590 7.52 -22.74 -9.88
C TYR A 590 8.89 -23.40 -9.91
N THR A 591 9.28 -24.14 -8.86
CA THR A 591 10.67 -24.61 -8.71
C THR A 591 11.09 -25.49 -9.88
N ALA A 592 10.28 -26.49 -10.25
CA ALA A 592 10.54 -27.35 -11.39
C ALA A 592 10.55 -26.55 -12.71
N LYS A 593 9.61 -25.63 -12.94
CA LYS A 593 9.56 -24.85 -14.19
C LYS A 593 10.81 -24.02 -14.43
N ARG A 594 11.34 -23.40 -13.36
CA ARG A 594 12.60 -22.63 -13.40
C ARG A 594 13.79 -23.53 -13.74
N LEU A 595 13.96 -24.61 -12.98
CA LEU A 595 15.08 -25.53 -13.15
C LEU A 595 15.04 -26.21 -14.52
N ASN A 596 13.86 -26.58 -15.02
CA ASN A 596 13.68 -27.17 -16.35
C ASN A 596 14.11 -26.26 -17.51
N LYS A 597 14.27 -24.95 -17.24
CA LYS A 597 14.79 -23.94 -18.19
C LYS A 597 16.28 -23.63 -17.96
N ASN A 598 16.99 -24.43 -17.15
CA ASN A 598 18.34 -24.16 -16.67
C ASN A 598 18.46 -22.77 -16.03
N LYS A 599 17.45 -22.40 -15.23
CA LYS A 599 17.43 -21.17 -14.43
C LYS A 599 17.40 -21.52 -12.96
N THR A 600 18.14 -20.77 -12.16
CA THR A 600 18.03 -20.82 -10.71
C THR A 600 16.59 -20.53 -10.28
N ALA A 601 16.08 -21.34 -9.36
CA ALA A 601 14.83 -21.11 -8.66
C ALA A 601 15.10 -20.17 -7.47
N SER A 602 15.30 -18.88 -7.75
CA SER A 602 15.68 -17.86 -6.76
C SER A 602 14.70 -17.74 -5.57
N PHE A 603 13.47 -18.21 -5.74
CA PHE A 603 12.42 -18.23 -4.71
C PHE A 603 11.90 -19.66 -4.50
N ALA A 604 12.80 -20.60 -4.28
CA ALA A 604 12.47 -22.02 -4.15
C ALA A 604 11.41 -22.28 -3.06
N THR A 605 10.67 -23.39 -3.20
CA THR A 605 9.68 -23.81 -2.21
C THR A 605 10.29 -23.90 -0.82
N THR A 606 9.56 -23.46 0.20
CA THR A 606 9.97 -23.55 1.61
C THR A 606 9.07 -24.51 2.37
N GLU A 607 9.60 -25.11 3.43
CA GLU A 607 8.75 -25.88 4.34
C GLU A 607 7.85 -24.92 5.12
N ASN A 608 6.56 -25.26 5.19
CA ASN A 608 5.60 -24.46 5.90
C ASN A 608 5.16 -25.11 7.23
N SER A 609 4.68 -24.29 8.15
CA SER A 609 4.24 -24.70 9.48
C SER A 609 2.72 -24.85 9.58
N HIS A 610 2.01 -24.85 8.46
CA HIS A 610 0.54 -24.89 8.41
C HIS A 610 0.01 -26.09 7.59
N MET A 611 0.81 -27.15 7.54
CA MET A 611 0.46 -28.43 6.94
C MET A 611 -0.03 -29.43 8.01
N PHE A 612 -1.09 -30.16 7.67
CA PHE A 612 -1.65 -31.23 8.48
C PHE A 612 -1.70 -32.53 7.70
N LYS A 613 -1.68 -33.65 8.41
CA LYS A 613 -1.67 -34.99 7.83
C LYS A 613 -2.69 -35.89 8.53
N VAL A 614 -3.38 -36.70 7.75
CA VAL A 614 -4.22 -37.83 8.19
C VAL A 614 -3.89 -39.09 7.42
N THR A 615 -4.25 -40.24 7.97
CA THR A 615 -4.13 -41.55 7.31
C THR A 615 -5.51 -42.17 7.18
N ALA A 616 -5.97 -42.38 5.94
CA ALA A 616 -7.25 -43.01 5.64
C ALA A 616 -7.13 -44.54 5.65
N SER A 617 -8.24 -45.24 5.83
CA SER A 617 -8.27 -46.71 5.80
C SER A 617 -8.02 -47.31 4.42
N SER A 618 -8.33 -46.58 3.34
CA SER A 618 -8.10 -47.03 1.96
C SER A 618 -7.63 -45.90 1.05
N ALA A 619 -7.19 -46.24 -0.17
CA ALA A 619 -6.78 -45.25 -1.18
C ALA A 619 -7.97 -44.54 -1.88
N SER A 620 -9.20 -45.02 -1.66
CA SER A 620 -10.40 -44.56 -2.39
C SER A 620 -11.54 -44.09 -1.48
N SER A 621 -11.38 -44.18 -0.16
CA SER A 621 -12.37 -43.67 0.77
C SER A 621 -12.40 -42.15 0.75
N SER A 622 -13.61 -41.59 0.67
CA SER A 622 -13.84 -40.15 0.76
C SER A 622 -13.59 -39.64 2.18
N LEU A 623 -13.09 -38.41 2.28
CA LEU A 623 -12.85 -37.73 3.55
C LEU A 623 -13.73 -36.49 3.68
N GLU A 624 -14.38 -36.32 4.83
CA GLU A 624 -15.04 -35.09 5.23
C GLU A 624 -14.05 -34.27 6.05
N ILE A 625 -13.54 -33.19 5.47
CA ILE A 625 -12.54 -32.32 6.09
C ILE A 625 -13.25 -31.06 6.54
N LYS A 626 -13.06 -30.69 7.80
CA LYS A 626 -13.64 -29.51 8.42
C LYS A 626 -12.53 -28.75 9.15
N VAL A 627 -12.29 -27.51 8.73
CA VAL A 627 -11.40 -26.57 9.40
C VAL A 627 -12.26 -25.52 10.08
N THR A 628 -12.02 -25.26 11.36
CA THR A 628 -12.72 -24.22 12.13
C THR A 628 -11.71 -23.21 12.62
N ASP A 629 -11.90 -21.94 12.27
CA ASP A 629 -11.02 -20.88 12.76
C ASP A 629 -11.31 -20.50 14.22
N ARG A 630 -10.48 -19.63 14.77
CA ARG A 630 -10.62 -19.14 16.15
C ARG A 630 -11.94 -18.43 16.44
N PHE A 631 -12.64 -17.94 15.40
CA PHE A 631 -13.90 -17.21 15.51
C PHE A 631 -15.11 -18.13 15.32
N GLY A 632 -14.87 -19.40 15.02
CA GLY A 632 -15.91 -20.40 14.80
C GLY A 632 -16.42 -20.47 13.36
N ASN A 633 -15.79 -19.77 12.40
CA ASN A 633 -16.12 -19.96 10.99
C ASN A 633 -15.66 -21.35 10.55
N VAL A 634 -16.46 -22.01 9.72
CA VAL A 634 -16.25 -23.40 9.33
C VAL A 634 -16.04 -23.51 7.82
N TYR A 635 -14.93 -24.10 7.43
CA TYR A 635 -14.54 -24.36 6.04
C TYR A 635 -14.52 -25.86 5.81
N THR A 636 -15.13 -26.34 4.73
CA THR A 636 -15.30 -27.78 4.49
C THR A 636 -14.89 -28.22 3.10
N GLU A 637 -14.35 -29.43 2.99
CA GLU A 637 -14.18 -30.16 1.73
C GLU A 637 -14.64 -31.61 1.93
N THR A 638 -15.49 -32.10 1.03
CA THR A 638 -15.69 -33.54 0.87
C THR A 638 -14.74 -34.03 -0.22
N MET A 639 -13.60 -34.57 0.20
CA MET A 639 -12.53 -34.97 -0.70
C MET A 639 -12.80 -36.36 -1.27
N SER A 640 -13.09 -36.41 -2.57
CA SER A 640 -13.14 -37.66 -3.34
C SER A 640 -11.73 -38.21 -3.59
N ARG A 641 -11.54 -39.53 -3.41
CA ARG A 641 -10.23 -40.19 -3.51
C ARG A 641 -10.24 -41.39 -4.46
N PRO A 642 -9.13 -41.67 -5.18
CA PRO A 642 -7.87 -40.93 -5.15
C PRO A 642 -7.98 -39.56 -5.84
N LYS A 643 -7.44 -38.51 -5.22
CA LYS A 643 -7.39 -37.16 -5.83
C LYS A 643 -6.16 -37.05 -6.71
N ALA A 644 -6.36 -36.79 -8.01
CA ALA A 644 -5.25 -36.64 -8.94
C ALA A 644 -4.40 -35.39 -8.63
N PHE A 645 -3.11 -35.46 -8.96
CA PHE A 645 -2.19 -34.35 -8.80
C PHE A 645 -1.60 -33.90 -10.15
N ASN A 646 -2.03 -32.71 -10.60
CA ASN A 646 -1.44 -31.97 -11.70
C ASN A 646 -1.84 -30.49 -11.57
N THR A 647 -1.14 -29.59 -12.25
CA THR A 647 -1.39 -28.15 -12.13
C THR A 647 -2.78 -27.73 -12.62
N ASP A 648 -3.38 -28.44 -13.57
CA ASP A 648 -4.66 -28.05 -14.17
C ASP A 648 -5.83 -28.18 -13.18
N ILE A 649 -5.77 -29.20 -12.31
CA ILE A 649 -6.78 -29.42 -11.25
C ILE A 649 -6.70 -28.38 -10.13
N TYR A 650 -5.54 -27.76 -9.94
CA TYR A 650 -5.31 -26.80 -8.85
C TYR A 650 -5.31 -25.33 -9.29
N GLN A 651 -5.72 -25.04 -10.53
CA GLN A 651 -5.93 -23.66 -10.96
C GLN A 651 -6.99 -22.97 -10.08
N ASN A 652 -6.81 -21.67 -9.85
CA ASN A 652 -7.69 -20.86 -9.01
C ASN A 652 -9.03 -20.53 -9.65
#